data_AF-A0A524P6N1-F1
#
_entry.id   AF-A0A524P6N1-F1
#
_cell.length_a   1.000
_cell.length_b   1.000
_cell.length_c   1.000
_cell.angle_alpha   90.00
_cell.angle_beta   90.00
_cell.angle_gamma   90.00
#
_symmetry.space_group_name_H-M   'P 1'
#
loop_
_entity.id
_entity.type
_entity.pdbx_description
1 polymer ?
#
loop_
_entity_poly.entity_id
_entity_poly.type
_entity_poly.pdbx_seq_one_letter_code
_entity_poly.pdbx_strand_id
1 'polypeptide(L)'
;MPCDGMEDEADGCTKQERPWASDYDLDSLYAFDFVTQELLSPGQVDDPLTGQKVNWCQSNFTDAPTCTTTAVYVRNSFLRVSDRRQYEPVNWIDSRFERAGYFRLERPTVDRSTDPDDPAYFETDFLNYNINRHNIWYDWYDAEGNPVPHADRRVRPILFYTTPELPAHLVEPSFEVAARWDEVFMQTVRTVQGRPTAVYPDLACQSSDPDAYCSCVRDPDTGAVLNPTCPGRYDPFESPSEAEARGARNPYECWVDVPADARPDLNRPDLIDAHFNGWFEAELAGSECVLRLRVNTCNKASIAENGGTVEGLQCQERGDSRFKFLSYVDQPGTGFLGIATLRGDPVTGEILVGDANIGGPALDSYRTTALQMYDLVNGDLTDQEFLTGEDVRSYLENLDRVQLPARPRIDFNVALSHGTASHSDVASIDQRMGAFATRAQSLAGAAGRSNTFIDRRVELKGSDIEHRLMESFETLMLAGIDVVPDGYGPADIGDDILDRVSPMRVPVHEQLRDFIEQENAISRRNVMMPNEFVDNSVLAFVNEHKDWPRARIEIGLNRLLYFHTQLHELGHCLGLRHDFGASADTGNYDDEYYQINRQFPLPDPAAYDLDATVGLSATEQVAFEAALDETRQKRELAGIDSHMDSSVMEYNAQWYARTVSEAGRYDVAAVSFGYGDLVEVYDNVDGRDVADIDPTTTPRAWAKYYQGGEPCEVDADCRFSDEGAQSAELNGVNLAAGLTQSCVPHPNGEATHGRICSGFDADAAALAANPRGAHLPVDYRFCSDDRVGTLGWCHRFDEGDSYREVVRNLAEQYERQYIFTNFRRYRSDFDIGPYIFDRLIGRHFTILQDIFQNLLFRYQVDPAFRTDDRDFGFYDQFMASADVLNFYARILGQPDIGSYAFNPASGNLERFSATPGVAGSQVNLSIGLGRYRSSTYQRGLTGIFRIERIGSFYDKWFAMQMLTQRGWTTSFTRDVPFWTNFYDLFPIEMQQIFQGIIQDEPESISPRVICDPSSPPNSCVDPNIVYMDFYRGDCSQPETCRPDPIEETYAGLDIIDGGSSVLLQYLAAVFALSDFPVFFDTTFQNQLFICVEGEGDCFVPSEGSVEGEDFVRHSSSRFGKTFLAFQIEPSIA
;
A
#
# COMPACT_ATOMS: atom_id res chain seq x y z
N MET A 1 34.78 16.17 -26.92
CA MET A 1 33.60 15.90 -27.74
C MET A 1 34.16 15.50 -29.09
N PRO A 2 34.13 14.21 -29.46
CA PRO A 2 34.87 13.72 -30.62
C PRO A 2 34.05 13.66 -31.92
N CYS A 3 32.74 13.93 -31.86
CA CYS A 3 31.85 13.96 -33.02
C CYS A 3 31.66 15.38 -33.56
N ASP A 4 31.75 15.55 -34.89
CA ASP A 4 31.40 16.78 -35.61
C ASP A 4 29.90 16.83 -35.94
N GLY A 5 29.07 16.90 -34.90
CA GLY A 5 27.61 16.85 -34.99
C GLY A 5 27.00 15.44 -34.82
N MET A 6 25.67 15.38 -34.83
CA MET A 6 24.92 14.17 -34.45
C MET A 6 24.92 13.07 -35.52
N GLU A 7 25.23 13.42 -36.77
CA GLU A 7 25.28 12.51 -37.93
C GLU A 7 26.71 12.02 -38.22
N ASP A 8 27.70 12.38 -37.39
CA ASP A 8 29.10 12.02 -37.64
C ASP A 8 29.35 10.50 -37.47
N GLU A 9 29.90 9.88 -38.52
CA GLU A 9 30.23 8.46 -38.58
C GLU A 9 31.74 8.18 -38.66
N ALA A 10 32.59 9.19 -38.42
CA ALA A 10 34.03 9.00 -38.37
C ALA A 10 34.47 8.05 -37.24
N ASP A 11 35.57 7.31 -37.44
CA ASP A 11 36.11 6.31 -36.48
C ASP A 11 36.37 6.85 -35.05
N GLY A 12 36.46 8.17 -34.87
CA GLY A 12 36.61 8.80 -33.55
C GLY A 12 35.29 9.10 -32.83
N CYS A 13 34.16 9.08 -33.52
CA CYS A 13 32.84 9.41 -32.99
C CYS A 13 32.04 8.13 -32.66
N THR A 14 31.77 7.90 -31.38
CA THR A 14 31.00 6.73 -30.94
C THR A 14 29.47 6.98 -31.05
N LYS A 15 28.67 5.93 -31.29
CA LYS A 15 27.18 6.00 -31.30
C LYS A 15 26.61 6.57 -29.97
N GLN A 16 27.38 6.43 -28.88
CA GLN A 16 27.11 6.92 -27.53
C GLN A 16 27.31 8.43 -27.40
N GLU A 17 28.22 9.03 -28.19
CA GLU A 17 28.58 10.45 -28.09
C GLU A 17 27.83 11.33 -29.07
N ARG A 18 27.42 10.82 -30.24
CA ARG A 18 26.56 11.54 -31.21
C ARG A 18 25.42 12.37 -30.59
N PRO A 19 24.64 11.89 -29.60
CA PRO A 19 23.54 12.66 -28.99
C PRO A 19 23.99 13.96 -28.30
N TRP A 20 25.22 13.97 -27.77
CA TRP A 20 25.82 15.11 -27.08
C TRP A 20 26.50 16.11 -28.04
N ALA A 21 26.65 15.75 -29.32
CA ALA A 21 27.33 16.58 -30.33
C ALA A 21 26.56 17.86 -30.73
N SER A 22 25.27 17.94 -30.41
CA SER A 22 24.48 19.16 -30.52
C SER A 22 24.82 20.20 -29.44
N ASP A 23 25.25 19.72 -28.27
CA ASP A 23 25.37 20.52 -27.06
C ASP A 23 26.82 21.02 -26.83
N TYR A 24 27.82 20.44 -27.50
CA TYR A 24 29.24 20.79 -27.32
C TYR A 24 30.01 20.88 -28.65
N ASP A 25 30.99 21.79 -28.72
CA ASP A 25 31.89 21.90 -29.87
C ASP A 25 32.86 20.73 -29.97
N LEU A 26 33.24 20.35 -31.21
CA LEU A 26 34.31 19.40 -31.52
C LEU A 26 35.60 19.74 -30.74
N ASP A 27 36.33 18.71 -30.32
CA ASP A 27 37.56 18.77 -29.51
C ASP A 27 37.41 19.42 -28.11
N SER A 28 36.21 19.81 -27.67
CA SER A 28 36.01 20.36 -26.33
C SER A 28 35.98 19.30 -25.21
N LEU A 29 36.55 19.62 -24.04
CA LEU A 29 36.33 18.83 -22.83
C LEU A 29 34.91 19.11 -22.32
N TYR A 30 34.07 18.07 -22.32
CA TYR A 30 32.65 18.14 -21.94
C TYR A 30 32.30 17.28 -20.73
N ALA A 31 32.98 16.14 -20.55
CA ALA A 31 32.83 15.27 -19.39
C ALA A 31 34.17 14.70 -18.93
N PHE A 32 34.29 14.41 -17.64
CA PHE A 32 35.33 13.55 -17.07
C PHE A 32 34.85 12.91 -15.77
N ASP A 33 35.44 11.79 -15.37
CA ASP A 33 35.16 11.16 -14.09
C ASP A 33 36.43 10.55 -13.45
N PHE A 34 36.29 10.07 -12.21
CA PHE A 34 37.25 9.18 -11.56
C PHE A 34 36.56 8.32 -10.50
N VAL A 35 37.10 7.12 -10.25
CA VAL A 35 36.58 6.19 -9.23
C VAL A 35 37.54 6.12 -8.05
N THR A 36 37.00 6.27 -6.84
CA THR A 36 37.70 5.97 -5.57
C THR A 36 37.12 4.71 -4.95
N GLN A 37 37.98 3.90 -4.31
CA GLN A 37 37.59 2.67 -3.62
C GLN A 37 37.82 2.83 -2.10
N GLU A 38 36.82 2.44 -1.31
CA GLU A 38 36.89 2.32 0.15
C GLU A 38 36.51 0.90 0.59
N LEU A 39 37.00 0.46 1.76
CA LEU A 39 36.70 -0.85 2.34
C LEU A 39 35.94 -0.66 3.65
N LEU A 40 34.62 -0.84 3.61
CA LEU A 40 33.77 -0.77 4.80
C LEU A 40 33.78 -2.10 5.54
N SER A 41 33.99 -2.05 6.85
CA SER A 41 33.95 -3.22 7.74
C SER A 41 32.85 -3.05 8.80
N PRO A 42 32.22 -4.14 9.28
CA PRO A 42 31.15 -4.07 10.27
C PRO A 42 31.55 -3.34 11.56
N GLY A 43 30.60 -2.57 12.10
CA GLY A 43 30.79 -1.73 13.28
C GLY A 43 30.70 -2.46 14.63
N GLN A 44 30.62 -1.68 15.70
CA GLN A 44 30.31 -2.17 17.05
C GLN A 44 28.91 -1.73 17.48
N VAL A 45 28.19 -2.60 18.17
CA VAL A 45 26.87 -2.33 18.76
C VAL A 45 26.89 -2.57 20.26
N ASP A 46 25.94 -1.98 20.98
CA ASP A 46 25.76 -2.27 22.40
C ASP A 46 25.13 -3.65 22.57
N ASP A 47 25.76 -4.50 23.38
CA ASP A 47 25.15 -5.69 23.94
C ASP A 47 23.95 -5.27 24.80
N PRO A 48 22.71 -5.68 24.46
CA PRO A 48 21.52 -5.23 25.15
C PRO A 48 21.44 -5.73 26.61
N LEU A 49 22.16 -6.80 26.98
CA LEU A 49 22.16 -7.37 28.34
C LEU A 49 23.32 -6.86 29.20
N THR A 50 24.45 -6.43 28.61
CA THR A 50 25.64 -5.99 29.36
C THR A 50 26.02 -4.52 29.17
N GLY A 51 25.42 -3.83 28.19
CA GLY A 51 25.74 -2.45 27.82
C GLY A 51 27.16 -2.25 27.27
N GLN A 52 27.85 -3.33 26.88
CA GLN A 52 29.20 -3.26 26.33
C GLN A 52 29.19 -3.21 24.80
N LYS A 53 30.09 -2.41 24.22
CA LYS A 53 30.31 -2.40 22.77
C LYS A 53 30.94 -3.74 22.32
N VAL A 54 30.13 -4.61 21.72
CA VAL A 54 30.57 -5.83 21.03
C VAL A 54 30.71 -5.56 19.53
N ASN A 55 31.54 -6.33 18.84
CA ASN A 55 31.55 -6.31 17.38
C ASN A 55 30.20 -6.86 16.89
N TRP A 56 29.56 -6.21 15.91
CA TRP A 56 28.31 -6.70 15.28
C TRP A 56 28.43 -8.18 14.88
N CYS A 57 29.59 -8.55 14.35
CA CYS A 57 29.94 -9.90 13.93
C CYS A 57 30.26 -10.92 15.04
N GLN A 58 30.19 -10.49 16.30
CA GLN A 58 30.38 -11.32 17.49
C GLN A 58 29.25 -11.09 18.51
N SER A 59 28.19 -10.38 18.12
CA SER A 59 26.96 -10.27 18.90
C SER A 59 26.27 -11.62 18.93
N ASN A 60 25.97 -12.12 20.13
CA ASN A 60 25.16 -13.34 20.31
C ASN A 60 23.66 -13.05 20.19
N PHE A 61 23.27 -11.80 19.92
CA PHE A 61 21.90 -11.28 20.06
C PHE A 61 21.27 -10.87 18.72
N THR A 62 22.01 -11.05 17.62
CA THR A 62 21.60 -10.64 16.28
C THR A 62 22.10 -11.68 15.29
N ASP A 63 21.22 -12.31 14.49
CA ASP A 63 21.61 -13.23 13.40
C ASP A 63 22.21 -12.40 12.23
N ALA A 64 23.43 -11.89 12.42
CA ALA A 64 24.12 -11.01 11.47
C ALA A 64 24.42 -11.74 10.15
N PRO A 65 23.81 -11.33 9.00
CA PRO A 65 23.72 -12.19 7.82
C PRO A 65 25.06 -12.42 7.11
N THR A 66 25.93 -11.41 7.04
CA THR A 66 27.26 -11.52 6.42
C THR A 66 28.29 -10.63 7.09
N CYS A 67 29.35 -11.24 7.61
CA CYS A 67 30.47 -10.55 8.25
C CYS A 67 31.66 -10.39 7.31
N THR A 68 31.40 -9.69 6.21
CA THR A 68 32.35 -9.44 5.13
C THR A 68 32.73 -7.97 5.08
N THR A 69 34.02 -7.68 4.86
CA THR A 69 34.45 -6.34 4.45
C THR A 69 33.97 -6.11 3.01
N THR A 70 33.19 -5.06 2.79
CA THR A 70 32.63 -4.72 1.48
C THR A 70 33.42 -3.59 0.84
N ALA A 71 33.77 -3.75 -0.45
CA ALA A 71 34.38 -2.69 -1.23
C ALA A 71 33.30 -1.75 -1.79
N VAL A 72 33.36 -0.48 -1.41
CA VAL A 72 32.50 0.57 -1.96
C VAL A 72 33.30 1.33 -3.02
N TYR A 73 32.75 1.43 -4.23
CA TYR A 73 33.31 2.21 -5.32
C TYR A 73 32.47 3.47 -5.52
N VAL A 74 33.11 4.64 -5.43
CA VAL A 74 32.47 5.94 -5.61
C VAL A 74 33.01 6.57 -6.89
N ARG A 75 32.19 6.62 -7.94
CA ARG A 75 32.48 7.36 -9.18
C ARG A 75 32.09 8.82 -8.98
N ASN A 76 33.04 9.72 -9.15
CA ASN A 76 32.84 11.17 -9.14
C ASN A 76 32.84 11.64 -10.59
N SER A 77 31.66 11.96 -11.12
CA SER A 77 31.45 12.32 -12.53
C SER A 77 31.11 13.80 -12.69
N PHE A 78 31.69 14.44 -13.69
CA PHE A 78 31.54 15.86 -13.96
C PHE A 78 31.13 16.07 -15.43
N LEU A 79 29.92 16.58 -15.64
CA LEU A 79 29.43 17.05 -16.93
C LEU A 79 29.50 18.58 -16.96
N ARG A 80 30.07 19.16 -18.02
CA ARG A 80 30.13 20.60 -18.24
C ARG A 80 28.74 21.12 -18.65
N VAL A 81 28.30 22.23 -18.05
CA VAL A 81 27.11 22.96 -18.53
C VAL A 81 27.33 23.40 -19.98
N SER A 82 26.40 23.06 -20.87
CA SER A 82 26.47 23.41 -22.29
C SER A 82 26.13 24.90 -22.50
N ASP A 83 26.88 25.55 -23.41
CA ASP A 83 26.61 26.92 -23.84
C ASP A 83 25.55 27.00 -24.97
N ARG A 84 25.00 25.86 -25.41
CA ARG A 84 24.03 25.73 -26.52
C ARG A 84 22.71 25.06 -26.15
N ARG A 85 22.70 24.26 -25.08
CA ARG A 85 21.54 23.47 -24.67
C ARG A 85 20.40 24.39 -24.23
N GLN A 86 19.35 24.44 -25.04
CA GLN A 86 18.14 25.18 -24.74
C GLN A 86 17.19 24.33 -23.90
N TYR A 87 16.62 24.89 -22.84
CA TYR A 87 15.57 24.29 -22.02
C TYR A 87 14.74 25.39 -21.34
N GLU A 88 13.43 25.21 -21.24
CA GLU A 88 12.54 26.10 -20.51
C GLU A 88 12.07 25.43 -19.20
N PRO A 89 12.43 25.98 -18.03
CA PRO A 89 11.94 25.52 -16.73
C PRO A 89 10.42 25.68 -16.63
N VAL A 90 9.73 24.69 -16.07
CA VAL A 90 8.29 24.77 -15.82
C VAL A 90 8.03 24.83 -14.32
N ASN A 91 7.35 25.89 -13.89
CA ASN A 91 6.96 26.11 -12.51
C ASN A 91 5.71 25.29 -12.16
N TRP A 92 5.79 24.47 -11.11
CA TRP A 92 4.77 23.53 -10.65
C TRP A 92 4.21 23.98 -9.31
N ILE A 93 3.36 25.00 -9.38
CA ILE A 93 2.63 25.49 -8.21
C ILE A 93 1.70 24.40 -7.66
N ASP A 94 1.23 24.59 -6.42
CA ASP A 94 0.48 23.55 -5.70
C ASP A 94 -0.76 23.05 -6.47
N SER A 95 -1.50 23.89 -7.22
CA SER A 95 -2.64 23.40 -8.03
C SER A 95 -2.24 22.46 -9.17
N ARG A 96 -1.03 22.62 -9.75
CA ARG A 96 -0.50 21.66 -10.73
C ARG A 96 -0.01 20.38 -10.03
N PHE A 97 0.59 20.52 -8.84
CA PHE A 97 1.08 19.40 -8.05
C PHE A 97 -0.04 18.51 -7.51
N GLU A 98 -1.12 19.09 -7.00
CA GLU A 98 -2.29 18.35 -6.47
C GLU A 98 -3.14 17.69 -7.60
N ARG A 99 -2.94 18.07 -8.88
CA ARG A 99 -3.43 17.29 -10.04
C ARG A 99 -2.45 16.17 -10.43
N ALA A 100 -1.15 16.46 -10.47
CA ALA A 100 -0.14 15.50 -10.90
C ALA A 100 1.18 15.70 -10.15
N GLY A 101 1.54 14.67 -9.39
CA GLY A 101 2.75 14.61 -8.59
C GLY A 101 4.03 14.57 -9.42
N TYR A 102 4.81 15.65 -9.33
CA TYR A 102 6.17 15.71 -9.88
C TYR A 102 7.20 16.01 -8.78
N PHE A 103 8.41 15.46 -8.91
CA PHE A 103 9.55 15.96 -8.13
C PHE A 103 9.78 17.42 -8.48
N ARG A 104 9.75 18.31 -7.48
CA ARG A 104 9.91 19.75 -7.65
C ARG A 104 11.12 20.27 -6.87
N LEU A 105 11.85 21.20 -7.48
CA LEU A 105 12.96 21.92 -6.86
C LEU A 105 12.45 23.26 -6.33
N GLU A 106 12.46 23.40 -5.00
CA GLU A 106 12.08 24.64 -4.32
C GLU A 106 13.22 25.67 -4.41
N ARG A 107 12.91 26.87 -4.89
CA ARG A 107 13.89 27.94 -5.01
C ARG A 107 13.29 29.30 -4.61
N PRO A 108 13.90 30.00 -3.63
CA PRO A 108 13.54 31.39 -3.33
C PRO A 108 13.69 32.26 -4.58
N THR A 109 12.61 32.97 -4.90
CA THR A 109 12.64 34.02 -5.93
C THR A 109 13.24 35.29 -5.35
N VAL A 110 13.81 36.11 -6.22
CA VAL A 110 14.35 37.43 -5.86
C VAL A 110 13.54 38.45 -6.61
N ASP A 111 12.85 39.33 -5.89
CA ASP A 111 12.12 40.42 -6.51
C ASP A 111 13.14 41.34 -7.19
N ARG A 112 12.84 41.67 -8.45
CA ARG A 112 13.64 42.55 -9.29
C ARG A 112 12.99 43.92 -9.44
N SER A 113 11.96 44.23 -8.65
CA SER A 113 11.49 45.59 -8.47
C SER A 113 12.70 46.49 -8.21
N THR A 114 12.80 47.59 -8.95
CA THR A 114 13.95 48.49 -8.87
C THR A 114 13.64 49.74 -8.04
N ASP A 115 12.54 49.72 -7.29
CA ASP A 115 12.06 50.85 -6.50
C ASP A 115 12.63 50.74 -5.06
N PRO A 116 13.51 51.67 -4.62
CA PRO A 116 14.11 51.61 -3.29
C PRO A 116 13.12 51.77 -2.13
N ASP A 117 11.88 52.21 -2.41
CA ASP A 117 10.81 52.39 -1.43
C ASP A 117 9.85 51.18 -1.36
N ASP A 118 10.08 50.13 -2.16
CA ASP A 118 9.34 48.87 -2.11
C ASP A 118 9.76 48.02 -0.89
N PRO A 119 8.85 47.68 0.05
CA PRO A 119 9.19 46.85 1.20
C PRO A 119 9.58 45.40 0.84
N ALA A 120 9.34 44.94 -0.39
CA ALA A 120 9.83 43.64 -0.90
C ALA A 120 11.20 43.72 -1.60
N TYR A 121 11.84 44.90 -1.66
CA TYR A 121 13.13 45.08 -2.34
C TYR A 121 14.24 44.24 -1.69
N PHE A 122 14.62 43.15 -2.36
CA PHE A 122 15.48 42.05 -1.88
C PHE A 122 14.90 41.16 -0.74
N GLU A 123 13.62 41.30 -0.38
CA GLU A 123 12.93 40.41 0.57
C GLU A 123 11.73 39.76 -0.12
N THR A 124 11.77 38.44 -0.38
CA THR A 124 10.60 37.70 -0.87
C THR A 124 10.47 36.35 -0.19
N ASP A 125 9.22 36.04 0.16
CA ASP A 125 8.79 34.73 0.68
C ASP A 125 8.33 33.79 -0.46
N PHE A 126 8.42 34.22 -1.72
CA PHE A 126 7.89 33.49 -2.87
C PHE A 126 8.89 32.42 -3.36
N LEU A 127 8.40 31.20 -3.54
CA LEU A 127 9.14 30.05 -4.06
C LEU A 127 8.74 29.76 -5.51
N ASN A 128 9.74 29.51 -6.37
CA ASN A 128 9.55 28.78 -7.61
C ASN A 128 9.74 27.29 -7.35
N TYR A 129 8.90 26.46 -7.98
CA TYR A 129 8.85 25.01 -7.87
C TYR A 129 9.13 24.38 -9.24
N ASN A 130 10.37 24.41 -9.71
CA ASN A 130 10.69 23.86 -11.03
C ASN A 130 10.54 22.33 -11.00
N ILE A 131 9.74 21.73 -11.90
CA ILE A 131 9.69 20.25 -12.02
C ILE A 131 11.03 19.68 -12.49
N ASN A 132 11.37 18.52 -11.96
CA ASN A 132 12.34 17.61 -12.56
C ASN A 132 11.69 16.96 -13.78
N ARG A 133 12.16 17.33 -14.98
CA ARG A 133 11.65 16.82 -16.26
C ARG A 133 12.77 16.66 -17.28
N HIS A 134 12.71 15.64 -18.15
CA HIS A 134 13.64 15.55 -19.28
C HIS A 134 13.35 16.62 -20.33
N ASN A 135 14.38 17.05 -21.02
CA ASN A 135 14.23 17.92 -22.17
C ASN A 135 14.00 17.09 -23.44
N ILE A 136 12.76 17.09 -23.94
CA ILE A 136 12.34 16.36 -25.13
C ILE A 136 12.39 17.21 -26.42
N TRP A 137 12.95 18.42 -26.37
CA TRP A 137 13.06 19.31 -27.53
C TRP A 137 14.51 19.79 -27.74
N TYR A 138 14.92 19.96 -28.99
CA TYR A 138 16.20 20.61 -29.33
C TYR A 138 16.06 22.13 -29.42
N ASP A 139 15.00 22.59 -30.08
CA ASP A 139 14.83 23.97 -30.51
C ASP A 139 13.65 24.61 -29.74
N TRP A 140 13.94 25.22 -28.60
CA TRP A 140 12.98 26.01 -27.82
C TRP A 140 12.83 27.42 -28.36
N TYR A 141 13.94 28.01 -28.84
CA TYR A 141 14.01 29.40 -29.31
C TYR A 141 14.68 29.51 -30.68
N ASP A 142 14.17 30.42 -31.52
CA ASP A 142 14.77 30.79 -32.80
C ASP A 142 16.07 31.62 -32.63
N ALA A 143 16.68 32.04 -33.74
CA ALA A 143 17.92 32.81 -33.73
C ALA A 143 17.75 34.24 -33.19
N GLU A 144 16.51 34.74 -33.15
CA GLU A 144 16.10 36.04 -32.64
C GLU A 144 15.69 35.99 -31.16
N GLY A 145 15.50 34.79 -30.60
CA GLY A 145 15.13 34.53 -29.21
C GLY A 145 13.62 34.36 -28.95
N ASN A 146 12.80 34.23 -29.99
CA ASN A 146 11.36 33.97 -29.85
C ASN A 146 11.11 32.47 -29.63
N PRO A 147 10.07 32.08 -28.87
CA PRO A 147 9.73 30.67 -28.68
C PRO A 147 9.26 30.04 -30.00
N VAL A 148 9.79 28.85 -30.31
CA VAL A 148 9.40 28.06 -31.48
C VAL A 148 8.06 27.36 -31.18
N PRO A 149 7.04 27.39 -32.06
CA PRO A 149 5.80 26.62 -31.88
C PRO A 149 6.07 25.12 -31.83
N HIS A 150 5.34 24.36 -31.00
CA HIS A 150 5.57 22.92 -30.82
C HIS A 150 5.61 22.12 -32.13
N ALA A 151 4.77 22.47 -33.10
CA ALA A 151 4.73 21.87 -34.44
C ALA A 151 6.06 21.93 -35.22
N ASP A 152 6.90 22.93 -34.96
CA ASP A 152 8.18 23.15 -35.65
C ASP A 152 9.41 22.67 -34.83
N ARG A 153 9.22 22.23 -33.57
CA ARG A 153 10.32 21.78 -32.70
C ARG A 153 10.81 20.38 -33.07
N ARG A 154 12.12 20.18 -33.17
CA ARG A 154 12.71 18.84 -33.28
C ARG A 154 12.73 18.13 -31.92
N VAL A 155 12.31 16.88 -31.91
CA VAL A 155 12.31 16.00 -30.73
C VAL A 155 13.76 15.64 -30.33
N ARG A 156 14.05 15.75 -29.04
CA ARG A 156 15.31 15.30 -28.41
C ARG A 156 15.08 13.98 -27.69
N PRO A 157 15.80 12.89 -28.02
CA PRO A 157 15.55 11.60 -27.42
C PRO A 157 16.10 11.50 -25.98
N ILE A 158 15.34 10.84 -25.11
CA ILE A 158 15.74 10.38 -23.78
C ILE A 158 16.42 9.01 -23.95
N LEU A 159 17.70 8.91 -23.61
CA LEU A 159 18.50 7.70 -23.82
C LEU A 159 18.75 6.97 -22.50
N PHE A 160 18.27 5.73 -22.40
CA PHE A 160 18.57 4.80 -21.32
C PHE A 160 19.43 3.63 -21.84
N TYR A 161 20.17 3.01 -20.92
CA TYR A 161 21.04 1.86 -21.17
C TYR A 161 20.74 0.73 -20.20
N THR A 162 20.90 -0.53 -20.61
CA THR A 162 20.95 -1.65 -19.66
C THR A 162 22.26 -1.64 -18.87
N THR A 163 22.36 -2.39 -17.76
CA THR A 163 23.63 -2.60 -17.04
C THR A 163 24.25 -3.97 -17.34
N PRO A 164 25.57 -4.14 -17.10
CA PRO A 164 26.27 -5.40 -17.40
C PRO A 164 25.75 -6.63 -16.66
N GLU A 165 25.11 -6.42 -15.51
CA GLU A 165 24.59 -7.49 -14.64
C GLU A 165 23.26 -8.06 -15.14
N LEU A 166 22.54 -7.36 -16.02
CA LEU A 166 21.18 -7.71 -16.44
C LEU A 166 21.14 -9.11 -17.10
N PRO A 167 20.36 -10.07 -16.57
CA PRO A 167 20.10 -11.36 -17.21
C PRO A 167 19.53 -11.21 -18.62
N ALA A 168 19.94 -12.07 -19.55
CA ALA A 168 19.53 -12.01 -20.94
C ALA A 168 18.00 -12.18 -21.11
N HIS A 169 17.37 -13.03 -20.29
CA HIS A 169 15.91 -13.22 -20.33
C HIS A 169 15.12 -11.97 -19.90
N LEU A 170 15.74 -11.00 -19.22
CA LEU A 170 15.11 -9.74 -18.79
C LEU A 170 15.29 -8.59 -19.80
N VAL A 171 16.07 -8.78 -20.87
CA VAL A 171 16.27 -7.72 -21.88
C VAL A 171 14.99 -7.44 -22.68
N GLU A 172 14.18 -8.46 -22.96
CA GLU A 172 12.86 -8.33 -23.60
C GLU A 172 11.91 -7.41 -22.79
N PRO A 173 11.62 -7.66 -21.50
CA PRO A 173 10.82 -6.73 -20.70
C PRO A 173 11.50 -5.38 -20.46
N SER A 174 12.84 -5.24 -20.46
CA SER A 174 13.46 -3.90 -20.44
C SER A 174 13.07 -3.07 -21.67
N PHE A 175 13.04 -3.68 -22.86
CA PHE A 175 12.58 -3.01 -24.08
C PHE A 175 11.09 -2.67 -24.03
N GLU A 176 10.26 -3.57 -23.49
CA GLU A 176 8.83 -3.30 -23.33
C GLU A 176 8.57 -2.14 -22.36
N VAL A 177 9.20 -2.14 -21.17
CA VAL A 177 9.12 -1.03 -20.19
C VAL A 177 9.49 0.32 -20.83
N ALA A 178 10.60 0.36 -21.59
CA ALA A 178 11.01 1.57 -22.28
C ALA A 178 9.98 2.02 -23.33
N ALA A 179 9.40 1.08 -24.06
CA ALA A 179 8.47 1.37 -25.14
C ALA A 179 7.04 1.73 -24.66
N ARG A 180 6.59 1.21 -23.50
CA ARG A 180 5.31 1.63 -22.87
C ARG A 180 5.34 3.11 -22.49
N TRP A 181 6.42 3.58 -21.88
CA TRP A 181 6.60 5.01 -21.64
C TRP A 181 6.83 5.81 -22.93
N ASP A 182 7.51 5.24 -23.95
CA ASP A 182 7.68 5.91 -25.24
C ASP A 182 6.34 6.11 -25.98
N GLU A 183 5.37 5.20 -25.86
CA GLU A 183 4.02 5.37 -26.42
C GLU A 183 3.36 6.66 -25.92
N VAL A 184 3.43 6.92 -24.60
CA VAL A 184 2.91 8.14 -23.97
C VAL A 184 3.64 9.38 -24.49
N PHE A 185 4.97 9.32 -24.65
CA PHE A 185 5.74 10.43 -25.23
C PHE A 185 5.41 10.67 -26.70
N MET A 186 5.30 9.62 -27.52
CA MET A 186 4.94 9.73 -28.93
C MET A 186 3.52 10.27 -29.10
N GLN A 187 2.56 9.84 -28.26
CA GLN A 187 1.20 10.40 -28.22
C GLN A 187 1.22 11.89 -27.84
N THR A 188 1.95 12.25 -26.77
CA THR A 188 2.10 13.64 -26.30
C THR A 188 2.70 14.52 -27.39
N VAL A 189 3.82 14.11 -27.98
CA VAL A 189 4.53 14.81 -29.07
C VAL A 189 3.62 14.99 -30.27
N ARG A 190 2.93 13.94 -30.74
CA ARG A 190 2.00 14.07 -31.87
C ARG A 190 0.87 15.05 -31.57
N THR A 191 0.29 14.97 -30.36
CA THR A 191 -0.83 15.82 -29.93
C THR A 191 -0.43 17.31 -29.89
N VAL A 192 0.70 17.66 -29.26
CA VAL A 192 1.17 19.07 -29.24
C VAL A 192 1.71 19.56 -30.59
N GLN A 193 2.10 18.66 -31.50
CA GLN A 193 2.46 18.99 -32.88
C GLN A 193 1.24 19.06 -33.82
N GLY A 194 0.02 18.76 -33.36
CA GLY A 194 -1.17 18.70 -34.22
C GLY A 194 -1.11 17.57 -35.28
N ARG A 195 -0.30 16.53 -35.04
CA ARG A 195 -0.16 15.35 -35.91
C ARG A 195 -1.24 14.31 -35.56
N PRO A 196 -1.73 13.50 -36.52
CA PRO A 196 -2.70 12.45 -36.24
C PRO A 196 -2.17 11.41 -35.24
N THR A 197 -2.92 11.15 -34.18
CA THR A 197 -2.65 10.05 -33.25
C THR A 197 -2.72 8.69 -33.96
N ALA A 198 -2.02 7.70 -33.41
CA ALA A 198 -2.13 6.32 -33.85
C ALA A 198 -3.50 5.77 -33.44
N VAL A 199 -4.10 4.94 -34.30
CA VAL A 199 -5.33 4.19 -33.96
C VAL A 199 -5.15 2.74 -34.38
N TYR A 200 -5.05 1.86 -33.40
CA TYR A 200 -4.95 0.42 -33.60
C TYR A 200 -6.36 -0.21 -33.56
N PRO A 201 -6.61 -1.29 -34.31
CA PRO A 201 -7.90 -1.99 -34.28
C PRO A 201 -8.00 -2.89 -33.04
N ASP A 202 -9.21 -3.01 -32.51
CA ASP A 202 -9.53 -3.91 -31.39
C ASP A 202 -9.09 -5.35 -31.69
N LEU A 203 -8.53 -5.99 -30.68
CA LEU A 203 -8.05 -7.36 -30.75
C LEU A 203 -9.13 -8.30 -30.22
N ALA A 204 -9.35 -9.43 -30.91
CA ALA A 204 -10.15 -10.52 -30.35
C ALA A 204 -9.38 -11.19 -29.22
N CYS A 205 -10.05 -11.49 -28.09
CA CYS A 205 -9.37 -12.12 -26.96
C CYS A 205 -8.81 -13.50 -27.32
N GLN A 206 -7.69 -13.85 -26.69
CA GLN A 206 -6.96 -15.10 -26.90
C GLN A 206 -6.90 -15.93 -25.60
N SER A 207 -6.54 -17.21 -25.71
CA SER A 207 -6.38 -18.11 -24.57
C SER A 207 -5.26 -19.12 -24.81
N SER A 208 -4.26 -18.71 -25.58
CA SER A 208 -3.05 -19.47 -25.91
C SER A 208 -1.88 -19.14 -24.98
N ASP A 209 -1.86 -17.93 -24.43
CA ASP A 209 -0.80 -17.46 -23.55
C ASP A 209 -1.40 -16.48 -22.52
N PRO A 210 -1.64 -16.89 -21.25
CA PRO A 210 -2.31 -16.04 -20.25
C PRO A 210 -1.56 -14.73 -19.96
N ASP A 211 -0.22 -14.75 -20.00
CA ASP A 211 0.65 -13.57 -19.81
C ASP A 211 0.60 -12.57 -20.99
N ALA A 212 0.02 -12.93 -22.14
CA ALA A 212 0.01 -12.08 -23.33
C ALA A 212 -1.24 -11.17 -23.37
N TYR A 213 -1.07 -9.97 -23.92
CA TYR A 213 -2.16 -8.99 -24.02
C TYR A 213 -3.44 -9.58 -24.60
N CYS A 214 -4.56 -9.10 -24.08
CA CYS A 214 -5.89 -9.55 -24.46
C CYS A 214 -6.13 -11.05 -24.22
N SER A 215 -5.59 -11.59 -23.12
CA SER A 215 -6.07 -12.84 -22.55
C SER A 215 -7.57 -12.73 -22.23
N CYS A 216 -8.35 -13.76 -22.59
CA CYS A 216 -9.80 -13.74 -22.39
C CYS A 216 -10.16 -13.81 -20.90
N VAL A 217 -10.64 -12.71 -20.33
CA VAL A 217 -11.36 -12.70 -19.05
C VAL A 217 -12.58 -13.62 -19.13
N ARG A 218 -12.75 -14.51 -18.13
CA ARG A 218 -13.78 -15.55 -18.13
C ARG A 218 -14.61 -15.55 -16.85
N ASP A 219 -15.86 -15.95 -17.02
CA ASP A 219 -16.74 -16.34 -15.94
C ASP A 219 -16.23 -17.66 -15.32
N PRO A 220 -15.87 -17.71 -14.02
CA PRO A 220 -15.20 -18.87 -13.44
C PRO A 220 -16.12 -20.10 -13.32
N ASP A 221 -17.44 -19.91 -13.20
CA ASP A 221 -18.42 -20.99 -13.08
C ASP A 221 -18.74 -21.67 -14.43
N THR A 222 -18.85 -20.87 -15.49
CA THR A 222 -19.35 -21.31 -16.80
C THR A 222 -18.26 -21.40 -17.87
N GLY A 223 -17.09 -20.78 -17.66
CA GLY A 223 -16.02 -20.62 -18.64
C GLY A 223 -16.38 -19.69 -19.80
N ALA A 224 -17.52 -19.00 -19.73
CA ALA A 224 -17.94 -18.03 -20.74
C ALA A 224 -16.96 -16.85 -20.80
N VAL A 225 -16.68 -16.36 -22.01
CA VAL A 225 -15.84 -15.17 -22.19
C VAL A 225 -16.66 -13.94 -21.79
N LEU A 226 -16.14 -13.16 -20.84
CA LEU A 226 -16.75 -11.90 -20.40
C LEU A 226 -16.36 -10.77 -21.35
N ASN A 227 -15.06 -10.62 -21.64
CA ASN A 227 -14.56 -9.69 -22.63
C ASN A 227 -14.15 -10.39 -23.94
N PRO A 228 -14.92 -10.28 -25.04
CA PRO A 228 -14.54 -10.88 -26.33
C PRO A 228 -13.47 -10.06 -27.08
N THR A 229 -13.23 -8.81 -26.71
CA THR A 229 -12.39 -7.86 -27.46
C THR A 229 -11.72 -6.84 -26.57
N CYS A 230 -10.41 -6.66 -26.70
CA CYS A 230 -9.66 -5.63 -25.97
C CYS A 230 -9.28 -4.48 -26.91
N PRO A 231 -9.09 -3.26 -26.38
CA PRO A 231 -8.66 -2.11 -27.16
C PRO A 231 -7.43 -2.39 -28.02
N GLY A 232 -7.38 -1.81 -29.22
CA GLY A 232 -6.16 -1.85 -30.01
C GLY A 232 -5.07 -0.98 -29.38
N ARG A 233 -3.89 -1.57 -29.08
CA ARG A 233 -2.70 -0.83 -28.61
C ARG A 233 -1.45 -1.03 -29.49
N TYR A 234 -0.43 -0.23 -29.24
CA TYR A 234 0.91 -0.40 -29.79
C TYR A 234 1.58 -1.67 -29.25
N ASP A 235 2.10 -2.49 -30.17
CA ASP A 235 3.01 -3.58 -29.86
C ASP A 235 4.42 -3.13 -30.29
N PRO A 236 5.37 -2.95 -29.35
CA PRO A 236 6.72 -2.51 -29.70
C PRO A 236 7.52 -3.56 -30.47
N PHE A 237 7.06 -4.81 -30.52
CA PHE A 237 7.71 -5.89 -31.28
C PHE A 237 7.06 -6.14 -32.65
N GLU A 238 6.08 -5.33 -33.05
CA GLU A 238 5.46 -5.31 -34.39
C GLU A 238 6.04 -4.14 -35.21
N SER A 239 6.52 -4.39 -36.44
CA SER A 239 6.99 -3.28 -37.28
C SER A 239 5.82 -2.40 -37.74
N PRO A 240 6.04 -1.10 -38.07
CA PRO A 240 4.96 -0.22 -38.50
C PRO A 240 4.20 -0.76 -39.73
N SER A 241 4.90 -1.45 -40.64
CA SER A 241 4.29 -2.11 -41.80
C SER A 241 3.44 -3.34 -41.48
N GLU A 242 3.73 -4.04 -40.39
CA GLU A 242 2.92 -5.16 -39.91
C GLU A 242 1.66 -4.63 -39.20
N ALA A 243 1.80 -3.58 -38.38
CA ALA A 243 0.68 -2.88 -37.77
C ALA A 243 -0.31 -2.31 -38.82
N GLU A 244 0.19 -1.68 -39.89
CA GLU A 244 -0.66 -1.25 -41.03
C GLU A 244 -1.37 -2.45 -41.69
N ALA A 245 -0.68 -3.59 -41.86
CA ALA A 245 -1.27 -4.80 -42.44
C ALA A 245 -2.34 -5.44 -41.52
N ARG A 246 -2.21 -5.28 -40.20
CA ARG A 246 -3.20 -5.65 -39.18
C ARG A 246 -4.40 -4.67 -39.13
N GLY A 247 -4.25 -3.48 -39.72
CA GLY A 247 -5.32 -2.47 -39.86
C GLY A 247 -5.14 -1.21 -39.01
N ALA A 248 -3.98 -1.01 -38.39
CA ALA A 248 -3.65 0.23 -37.69
C ALA A 248 -3.63 1.42 -38.66
N ARG A 249 -4.02 2.60 -38.17
CA ARG A 249 -3.99 3.87 -38.91
C ARG A 249 -3.00 4.81 -38.25
N ASN A 250 -2.07 5.33 -39.04
CA ASN A 250 -0.96 6.15 -38.56
C ASN A 250 -0.19 5.47 -37.39
N PRO A 251 0.24 4.19 -37.49
CA PRO A 251 1.03 3.58 -36.41
C PRO A 251 2.28 4.42 -36.11
N TYR A 252 2.85 4.24 -34.92
CA TYR A 252 4.13 4.85 -34.58
C TYR A 252 5.25 4.31 -35.48
N GLU A 253 6.23 5.15 -35.83
CA GLU A 253 7.41 4.68 -36.58
C GLU A 253 8.44 3.96 -35.69
N CYS A 254 8.30 4.07 -34.37
CA CYS A 254 9.13 3.36 -33.42
C CYS A 254 8.75 1.88 -33.35
N TRP A 255 9.75 1.00 -33.23
CA TRP A 255 9.60 -0.43 -32.92
C TRP A 255 10.96 -1.02 -32.49
N VAL A 256 10.95 -2.22 -31.90
CA VAL A 256 12.14 -2.98 -31.48
C VAL A 256 12.51 -3.96 -32.59
N ASP A 257 13.68 -3.78 -33.21
CA ASP A 257 14.24 -4.78 -34.13
C ASP A 257 14.77 -5.97 -33.31
N VAL A 258 14.13 -7.13 -33.47
CA VAL A 258 14.41 -8.35 -32.68
C VAL A 258 15.13 -9.39 -33.55
N PRO A 259 16.35 -9.82 -33.16
CA PRO A 259 17.07 -10.90 -33.84
C PRO A 259 16.28 -12.22 -33.86
N ALA A 260 16.34 -12.93 -34.99
CA ALA A 260 15.49 -14.10 -35.26
C ALA A 260 15.72 -15.30 -34.31
N ASP A 261 16.82 -15.32 -33.55
CA ASP A 261 17.17 -16.34 -32.56
C ASP A 261 17.08 -15.83 -31.10
N ALA A 262 16.63 -14.59 -30.86
CA ALA A 262 16.49 -14.02 -29.52
C ALA A 262 15.39 -14.71 -28.67
N ARG A 263 14.33 -15.21 -29.30
CA ARG A 263 13.20 -15.90 -28.64
C ARG A 263 13.40 -17.44 -28.69
N PRO A 264 13.91 -18.09 -27.62
CA PRO A 264 13.96 -19.55 -27.56
C PRO A 264 12.55 -20.15 -27.40
N ASP A 265 12.40 -21.43 -27.73
CA ASP A 265 11.27 -22.23 -27.22
C ASP A 265 11.25 -22.11 -25.68
N LEU A 266 10.09 -21.84 -25.09
CA LEU A 266 9.93 -21.70 -23.65
C LEU A 266 9.64 -23.04 -22.95
N ASN A 267 9.29 -24.10 -23.68
CA ASN A 267 8.88 -25.38 -23.09
C ASN A 267 10.01 -26.43 -23.06
N ARG A 268 11.27 -25.98 -23.24
CA ARG A 268 12.44 -26.86 -23.24
C ARG A 268 12.72 -27.38 -21.84
N PRO A 269 13.17 -28.65 -21.70
CA PRO A 269 13.60 -29.19 -20.40
C PRO A 269 14.94 -28.61 -19.91
N ASP A 270 15.66 -27.85 -20.76
CA ASP A 270 16.98 -27.27 -20.50
C ASP A 270 16.99 -25.73 -20.59
N LEU A 271 15.83 -25.07 -20.42
CA LEU A 271 15.73 -23.61 -20.50
C LEU A 271 16.62 -22.94 -19.43
N ILE A 272 17.45 -21.99 -19.87
CA ILE A 272 18.42 -21.24 -19.05
C ILE A 272 18.63 -19.84 -19.65
N ASP A 273 19.11 -18.90 -18.86
CA ASP A 273 19.38 -17.49 -19.25
C ASP A 273 20.15 -17.37 -20.58
N ALA A 274 21.18 -18.19 -20.79
CA ALA A 274 22.01 -18.14 -22.00
C ALA A 274 21.26 -18.43 -23.31
N HIS A 275 20.07 -19.05 -23.26
CA HIS A 275 19.21 -19.24 -24.44
C HIS A 275 18.54 -17.95 -24.92
N PHE A 276 18.60 -16.87 -24.14
CA PHE A 276 18.06 -15.55 -24.48
C PHE A 276 19.14 -14.55 -24.95
N ASN A 277 20.41 -14.98 -25.07
CA ASN A 277 21.53 -14.06 -25.39
C ASN A 277 21.34 -13.25 -26.68
N GLY A 278 20.56 -13.73 -27.67
CA GLY A 278 20.25 -12.98 -28.89
C GLY A 278 19.55 -11.64 -28.62
N TRP A 279 18.85 -11.48 -27.49
CA TRP A 279 18.27 -10.19 -27.10
C TRP A 279 19.29 -9.06 -26.89
N PHE A 280 20.57 -9.38 -26.63
CA PHE A 280 21.61 -8.34 -26.52
C PHE A 280 21.94 -7.65 -27.85
N GLU A 281 21.47 -8.18 -28.99
CA GLU A 281 21.62 -7.56 -30.32
C GLU A 281 20.38 -6.74 -30.75
N ALA A 282 19.30 -6.72 -29.97
CA ALA A 282 18.09 -5.96 -30.28
C ALA A 282 18.29 -4.42 -30.14
N GLU A 283 17.62 -3.61 -30.97
CA GLU A 283 17.64 -2.15 -30.86
C GLU A 283 16.28 -1.49 -31.16
N LEU A 284 15.99 -0.36 -30.49
CA LEU A 284 14.84 0.48 -30.81
C LEU A 284 15.10 1.30 -32.08
N ALA A 285 14.46 0.88 -33.17
CA ALA A 285 14.52 1.45 -34.50
C ALA A 285 13.36 2.43 -34.74
N GLY A 286 13.53 3.33 -35.70
CA GLY A 286 12.52 4.34 -36.06
C GLY A 286 12.95 5.79 -35.78
N SER A 287 12.32 6.73 -36.48
CA SER A 287 12.60 8.16 -36.30
C SER A 287 11.85 8.77 -35.12
N GLU A 288 10.67 8.20 -34.79
CA GLU A 288 9.72 8.78 -33.85
C GLU A 288 9.99 8.47 -32.37
N CYS A 289 10.81 7.45 -32.05
CA CYS A 289 11.07 7.08 -30.66
C CYS A 289 11.67 8.26 -29.86
N VAL A 290 10.97 8.67 -28.81
CA VAL A 290 11.34 9.75 -27.89
C VAL A 290 12.18 9.18 -26.76
N LEU A 291 11.71 8.12 -26.10
CA LEU A 291 12.46 7.34 -25.11
C LEU A 291 13.07 6.12 -25.80
N ARG A 292 14.39 5.95 -25.71
CA ARG A 292 15.12 4.83 -26.33
C ARG A 292 15.98 4.11 -25.31
N LEU A 293 15.73 2.81 -25.15
CA LEU A 293 16.68 1.87 -24.54
C LEU A 293 17.76 1.46 -25.55
N ARG A 294 18.99 1.30 -25.05
CA ARG A 294 20.13 0.69 -25.75
C ARG A 294 20.75 -0.39 -24.88
N VAL A 295 21.11 -1.53 -25.46
CA VAL A 295 21.86 -2.56 -24.73
C VAL A 295 23.27 -2.04 -24.40
N ASN A 296 23.77 -2.33 -23.19
CA ASN A 296 25.14 -2.01 -22.82
C ASN A 296 26.14 -2.73 -23.72
N THR A 297 27.19 -2.02 -24.12
CA THR A 297 28.33 -2.61 -24.87
C THR A 297 29.00 -3.72 -24.05
N CYS A 298 29.00 -3.59 -22.72
CA CYS A 298 29.43 -4.61 -21.78
C CYS A 298 28.20 -5.28 -21.19
N ASN A 299 27.79 -6.40 -21.78
CA ASN A 299 26.68 -7.24 -21.33
C ASN A 299 27.18 -8.66 -21.06
N LYS A 300 26.34 -9.54 -20.52
CA LYS A 300 26.77 -10.89 -20.11
C LYS A 300 27.35 -11.71 -21.26
N ALA A 301 26.87 -11.54 -22.50
CA ALA A 301 27.42 -12.20 -23.67
C ALA A 301 28.78 -11.61 -24.08
N SER A 302 28.88 -10.29 -24.26
CA SER A 302 30.14 -9.65 -24.70
C SER A 302 31.27 -9.78 -23.66
N ILE A 303 30.94 -9.80 -22.36
CA ILE A 303 31.90 -10.09 -21.28
C ILE A 303 32.35 -11.55 -21.32
N ALA A 304 31.45 -12.50 -21.56
CA ALA A 304 31.82 -13.92 -21.69
C ALA A 304 32.72 -14.16 -22.91
N GLU A 305 32.43 -13.53 -24.04
CA GLU A 305 33.27 -13.56 -25.25
C GLU A 305 34.65 -12.93 -25.03
N ASN A 306 34.73 -11.83 -24.26
CA ASN A 306 35.98 -11.21 -23.84
C ASN A 306 36.68 -11.95 -22.68
N GLY A 307 36.36 -13.22 -22.44
CA GLY A 307 37.05 -14.07 -21.47
C GLY A 307 36.71 -13.78 -19.99
N GLY A 308 35.56 -13.17 -19.72
CA GLY A 308 35.09 -12.84 -18.38
C GLY A 308 35.63 -11.51 -17.82
N THR A 309 36.13 -10.62 -18.66
CA THR A 309 36.62 -9.29 -18.26
C THR A 309 36.01 -8.17 -19.11
N VAL A 310 35.87 -6.99 -18.51
CA VAL A 310 35.50 -5.74 -19.19
C VAL A 310 36.71 -5.01 -19.78
N GLU A 311 37.94 -5.47 -19.50
CA GLU A 311 39.16 -4.82 -19.98
C GLU A 311 39.21 -4.79 -21.52
N GLY A 312 39.35 -3.58 -22.09
CA GLY A 312 39.36 -3.34 -23.53
C GLY A 312 37.99 -3.07 -24.16
N LEU A 313 36.88 -3.29 -23.45
CA LEU A 313 35.54 -2.95 -23.91
C LEU A 313 35.21 -1.47 -23.61
N GLN A 314 34.32 -0.88 -24.41
CA GLN A 314 33.83 0.50 -24.24
C GLN A 314 32.52 0.48 -23.43
N CYS A 315 32.60 0.12 -22.15
CA CYS A 315 31.42 -0.02 -21.30
C CYS A 315 30.68 1.31 -21.06
N GLN A 316 29.36 1.24 -20.95
CA GLN A 316 28.57 2.33 -20.37
C GLN A 316 28.54 2.08 -18.86
N GLU A 317 29.28 2.92 -18.13
CA GLU A 317 29.61 2.71 -16.72
C GLU A 317 28.60 3.36 -15.77
N ARG A 318 28.22 2.65 -14.69
CA ARG A 318 27.27 3.17 -13.71
C ARG A 318 27.82 4.43 -13.02
N GLY A 319 26.99 5.45 -12.92
CA GLY A 319 27.35 6.76 -12.36
C GLY A 319 28.11 7.70 -13.30
N ASP A 320 28.45 7.31 -14.53
CA ASP A 320 28.90 8.27 -15.56
C ASP A 320 27.71 9.17 -15.92
N SER A 321 27.86 10.48 -15.73
CA SER A 321 26.80 11.48 -15.95
C SER A 321 26.33 11.60 -17.41
N ARG A 322 26.96 10.90 -18.36
CA ARG A 322 26.54 10.83 -19.77
C ARG A 322 25.50 9.74 -20.04
N PHE A 323 25.32 8.80 -19.12
CA PHE A 323 24.46 7.63 -19.28
C PHE A 323 23.40 7.56 -18.19
N LYS A 324 22.22 7.06 -18.57
CA LYS A 324 21.06 6.81 -17.71
C LYS A 324 20.78 5.31 -17.77
N PHE A 325 20.43 4.66 -16.67
CA PHE A 325 20.33 3.20 -16.65
C PHE A 325 18.96 2.65 -16.25
N LEU A 326 18.50 1.63 -16.98
CA LEU A 326 17.64 0.57 -16.45
C LEU A 326 18.60 -0.47 -15.85
N SER A 327 18.65 -0.50 -14.52
CA SER A 327 19.82 -0.99 -13.79
C SER A 327 19.48 -2.21 -12.95
N TYR A 328 20.16 -3.33 -13.21
CA TYR A 328 20.04 -4.54 -12.40
C TYR A 328 21.14 -4.56 -11.33
N VAL A 329 20.79 -4.86 -10.08
CA VAL A 329 21.71 -4.87 -8.93
C VAL A 329 21.81 -6.29 -8.37
N ASP A 330 22.82 -7.04 -8.85
CA ASP A 330 23.09 -8.43 -8.47
C ASP A 330 24.07 -8.54 -7.28
N GLN A 331 23.86 -7.73 -6.23
CA GLN A 331 24.74 -7.72 -5.04
C GLN A 331 24.07 -8.43 -3.85
N PRO A 332 24.63 -9.52 -3.31
CA PRO A 332 24.07 -10.23 -2.16
C PRO A 332 23.83 -9.28 -0.96
N GLY A 333 22.62 -9.31 -0.41
CA GLY A 333 22.18 -8.40 0.65
C GLY A 333 21.55 -7.08 0.16
N THR A 334 21.30 -6.93 -1.15
CA THR A 334 20.44 -5.85 -1.67
C THR A 334 19.00 -6.08 -1.20
N GLY A 335 18.52 -5.21 -0.30
CA GLY A 335 17.22 -5.35 0.37
C GLY A 335 16.09 -4.45 -0.13
N PHE A 336 16.27 -3.74 -1.25
CA PHE A 336 15.22 -2.98 -1.93
C PHE A 336 14.74 -3.74 -3.18
N LEU A 337 13.48 -3.59 -3.56
CA LEU A 337 12.98 -4.04 -4.87
C LEU A 337 13.45 -3.10 -5.97
N GLY A 338 13.20 -1.80 -5.77
CA GLY A 338 13.53 -0.75 -6.71
C GLY A 338 14.05 0.52 -6.02
N ILE A 339 14.86 1.30 -6.76
CA ILE A 339 15.25 2.66 -6.40
C ILE A 339 15.57 3.55 -7.61
N ALA A 340 14.84 4.66 -7.74
CA ALA A 340 14.99 5.66 -8.78
C ALA A 340 15.82 6.85 -8.28
N THR A 341 17.02 7.01 -8.84
CA THR A 341 17.91 8.14 -8.53
C THR A 341 17.92 9.15 -9.68
N LEU A 342 17.15 10.21 -9.53
CA LEU A 342 17.07 11.35 -10.45
C LEU A 342 18.00 12.50 -10.03
N ARG A 343 18.75 13.04 -11.00
CA ARG A 343 19.72 14.12 -10.84
C ARG A 343 19.40 15.22 -11.84
N GLY A 344 18.55 16.15 -11.41
CA GLY A 344 18.19 17.36 -12.14
C GLY A 344 19.21 18.50 -11.95
N ASP A 345 19.25 19.43 -12.90
CA ASP A 345 19.94 20.71 -12.74
C ASP A 345 19.24 21.53 -11.64
N PRO A 346 19.93 21.90 -10.54
CA PRO A 346 19.33 22.64 -9.42
C PRO A 346 18.83 24.04 -9.78
N VAL A 347 19.17 24.57 -10.95
CA VAL A 347 18.71 25.87 -11.45
C VAL A 347 17.42 25.76 -12.24
N THR A 348 17.28 24.73 -13.09
CA THR A 348 16.23 24.64 -14.12
C THR A 348 15.24 23.49 -13.93
N GLY A 349 15.59 22.44 -13.18
CA GLY A 349 14.83 21.19 -13.14
C GLY A 349 15.03 20.27 -14.35
N GLU A 350 15.99 20.55 -15.24
CA GLU A 350 16.28 19.61 -16.34
C GLU A 350 16.91 18.30 -15.80
N ILE A 351 16.27 17.15 -16.04
CA ILE A 351 16.85 15.84 -15.68
C ILE A 351 18.01 15.50 -16.63
N LEU A 352 19.23 15.62 -16.11
CA LEU A 352 20.45 15.27 -16.83
C LEU A 352 20.80 13.79 -16.67
N VAL A 353 20.60 13.21 -15.49
CA VAL A 353 20.88 11.79 -15.21
C VAL A 353 19.74 11.17 -14.40
N GLY A 354 19.37 9.93 -14.71
CA GLY A 354 18.37 9.16 -13.98
C GLY A 354 18.71 7.68 -14.06
N ASP A 355 18.79 6.99 -12.92
CA ASP A 355 19.00 5.55 -12.88
C ASP A 355 17.83 4.88 -12.16
N ALA A 356 17.12 4.01 -12.86
CA ALA A 356 16.01 3.19 -12.37
C ALA A 356 16.59 1.82 -11.99
N ASN A 357 16.92 1.63 -10.71
CA ASN A 357 17.64 0.45 -10.23
C ASN A 357 16.71 -0.60 -9.65
N ILE A 358 17.03 -1.87 -9.85
CA ILE A 358 16.26 -3.04 -9.41
C ILE A 358 17.16 -3.99 -8.62
N GLY A 359 16.73 -4.38 -7.42
CA GLY A 359 17.44 -5.34 -6.56
C GLY A 359 17.14 -6.79 -6.94
N GLY A 360 18.04 -7.43 -7.67
CA GLY A 360 17.90 -8.82 -8.10
C GLY A 360 17.61 -9.80 -6.95
N PRO A 361 18.39 -9.78 -5.84
CA PRO A 361 18.14 -10.64 -4.68
C PRO A 361 16.79 -10.43 -3.99
N ALA A 362 16.20 -9.22 -4.09
CA ALA A 362 14.86 -8.96 -3.56
C ALA A 362 13.79 -9.61 -4.46
N LEU A 363 13.89 -9.47 -5.79
CA LEU A 363 13.02 -10.18 -6.75
C LEU A 363 13.14 -11.70 -6.65
N ASP A 364 14.36 -12.22 -6.41
CA ASP A 364 14.58 -13.66 -6.19
C ASP A 364 13.78 -14.18 -4.97
N SER A 365 13.62 -13.38 -3.92
CA SER A 365 12.85 -13.76 -2.73
C SER A 365 11.35 -13.90 -3.02
N TYR A 366 10.80 -13.02 -3.86
CA TYR A 366 9.42 -13.05 -4.33
C TYR A 366 9.15 -14.26 -5.21
N ARG A 367 9.99 -14.44 -6.24
CA ARG A 367 9.94 -15.60 -7.14
C ARG A 367 10.02 -16.91 -6.35
N THR A 368 10.86 -16.96 -5.31
CA THR A 368 10.96 -18.15 -4.44
C THR A 368 9.66 -18.43 -3.71
N THR A 369 8.99 -17.41 -3.14
CA THR A 369 7.70 -17.56 -2.47
C THR A 369 6.60 -18.03 -3.43
N ALA A 370 6.50 -17.41 -4.61
CA ALA A 370 5.53 -17.81 -5.64
C ALA A 370 5.76 -19.24 -6.16
N LEU A 371 7.03 -19.64 -6.36
CA LEU A 371 7.38 -21.02 -6.72
C LEU A 371 7.05 -22.03 -5.61
N GLN A 372 7.19 -21.66 -4.33
CA GLN A 372 6.76 -22.52 -3.23
C GLN A 372 5.24 -22.70 -3.18
N MET A 373 4.46 -21.67 -3.50
CA MET A 373 3.00 -21.80 -3.66
C MET A 373 2.64 -22.68 -4.87
N TYR A 374 3.36 -22.53 -5.99
CA TYR A 374 3.21 -23.40 -7.15
C TYR A 374 3.47 -24.88 -6.82
N ASP A 375 4.59 -25.15 -6.15
CA ASP A 375 5.00 -26.51 -5.76
C ASP A 375 3.97 -27.11 -4.74
N LEU A 376 3.39 -26.28 -3.86
CA LEU A 376 2.32 -26.67 -2.91
C LEU A 376 0.99 -27.02 -3.60
N VAL A 377 0.49 -26.14 -4.48
CA VAL A 377 -0.80 -26.34 -5.17
C VAL A 377 -0.79 -27.54 -6.11
N ASN A 378 0.33 -27.81 -6.78
CA ASN A 378 0.49 -28.98 -7.64
C ASN A 378 0.76 -30.29 -6.87
N GLY A 379 0.99 -30.22 -5.55
CA GLY A 379 1.27 -31.37 -4.70
C GLY A 379 2.70 -31.93 -4.84
N ASP A 380 3.62 -31.14 -5.39
CA ASP A 380 5.06 -31.40 -5.35
C ASP A 380 5.64 -31.14 -3.95
N LEU A 381 4.92 -30.38 -3.11
CA LEU A 381 5.20 -30.10 -1.70
C LEU A 381 3.94 -30.32 -0.85
N THR A 382 4.07 -30.86 0.36
CA THR A 382 2.94 -30.95 1.33
C THR A 382 2.94 -29.81 2.35
N ASP A 383 1.77 -29.47 2.90
CA ASP A 383 1.58 -28.43 3.93
C ASP A 383 2.55 -28.57 5.11
N GLN A 384 2.76 -29.82 5.57
CA GLN A 384 3.67 -30.13 6.67
C GLN A 384 5.13 -29.87 6.29
N GLU A 385 5.52 -30.19 5.05
CA GLU A 385 6.87 -29.94 4.54
C GLU A 385 7.12 -28.44 4.39
N PHE A 386 6.17 -27.70 3.81
CA PHE A 386 6.21 -26.24 3.68
C PHE A 386 6.39 -25.53 5.04
N LEU A 387 5.57 -25.87 6.04
CA LEU A 387 5.65 -25.26 7.38
C LEU A 387 6.98 -25.51 8.07
N THR A 388 7.49 -26.74 7.97
CA THR A 388 8.74 -27.13 8.62
C THR A 388 9.97 -26.66 7.84
N GLY A 389 9.79 -26.10 6.64
CA GLY A 389 10.88 -25.77 5.71
C GLY A 389 11.66 -27.00 5.28
N GLU A 390 10.97 -28.14 5.10
CA GLU A 390 11.55 -29.42 4.71
C GLU A 390 12.05 -29.43 3.26
N ASP A 391 11.44 -28.61 2.41
CA ASP A 391 11.90 -28.26 1.06
C ASP A 391 13.27 -27.56 1.12
N VAL A 392 13.37 -26.49 1.92
CA VAL A 392 14.60 -25.73 2.16
C VAL A 392 15.65 -26.63 2.83
N ARG A 393 15.25 -27.48 3.79
CA ARG A 393 16.12 -28.46 4.42
C ARG A 393 16.68 -29.46 3.41
N SER A 394 15.85 -30.05 2.57
CA SER A 394 16.26 -31.02 1.56
C SER A 394 17.26 -30.43 0.57
N TYR A 395 17.05 -29.18 0.14
CA TYR A 395 18.02 -28.43 -0.66
C TYR A 395 19.36 -28.23 0.07
N LEU A 396 19.33 -27.78 1.33
CA LEU A 396 20.54 -27.56 2.15
C LEU A 396 21.26 -28.86 2.55
N GLU A 397 20.55 -29.97 2.68
CA GLU A 397 21.13 -31.31 2.92
C GLU A 397 21.85 -31.85 1.69
N ASN A 398 21.31 -31.60 0.49
CA ASN A 398 22.03 -31.87 -0.77
C ASN A 398 23.30 -31.00 -0.93
N LEU A 399 23.47 -29.96 -0.12
CA LEU A 399 24.66 -29.11 -0.02
C LEU A 399 25.55 -29.40 1.21
N ASP A 400 25.29 -30.46 1.97
CA ASP A 400 26.00 -30.85 3.21
C ASP A 400 25.95 -29.78 4.34
N ARG A 401 24.87 -28.98 4.45
CA ARG A 401 24.80 -27.79 5.34
C ARG A 401 23.94 -27.89 6.61
N VAL A 402 23.39 -29.05 7.00
CA VAL A 402 22.33 -29.11 8.04
C VAL A 402 22.70 -29.91 9.30
N GLN A 403 22.27 -29.39 10.46
CA GLN A 403 22.09 -30.14 11.71
C GLN A 403 20.60 -30.13 12.12
N LEU A 404 20.10 -31.26 12.64
CA LEU A 404 18.69 -31.46 12.96
C LEU A 404 18.23 -30.81 14.29
N PRO A 405 17.17 -30.00 14.28
CA PRO A 405 16.30 -29.77 15.44
C PRO A 405 15.08 -30.72 15.46
N ALA A 406 14.25 -30.64 16.50
CA ALA A 406 13.13 -31.56 16.75
C ALA A 406 11.81 -31.11 16.10
N ARG A 407 11.01 -32.09 15.63
CA ARG A 407 9.80 -31.88 14.79
C ARG A 407 8.51 -31.48 15.58
N PRO A 408 7.79 -30.42 15.17
CA PRO A 408 6.37 -30.16 15.47
C PRO A 408 5.39 -30.69 14.38
N ARG A 409 4.09 -30.31 14.44
CA ARG A 409 2.93 -30.64 13.54
C ARG A 409 1.81 -29.56 13.71
N ILE A 410 0.63 -29.48 13.05
CA ILE A 410 -0.28 -30.36 12.24
C ILE A 410 -0.85 -29.57 11.01
N ASP A 411 -1.54 -30.25 10.09
CA ASP A 411 -2.40 -29.80 8.95
C ASP A 411 -3.31 -28.53 9.09
N PHE A 412 -3.93 -28.13 7.96
CA PHE A 412 -4.52 -26.81 7.64
C PHE A 412 -5.97 -26.77 7.06
N ASN A 413 -6.52 -25.52 7.00
CA ASN A 413 -7.66 -24.94 6.24
C ASN A 413 -9.05 -24.98 6.97
N VAL A 414 -10.04 -24.05 6.85
CA VAL A 414 -10.30 -22.74 6.16
C VAL A 414 -11.31 -21.89 7.02
N ALA A 415 -11.35 -20.53 7.02
CA ALA A 415 -12.58 -19.68 7.03
C ALA A 415 -12.42 -18.13 7.25
N LEU A 416 -13.23 -17.33 6.54
CA LEU A 416 -13.48 -15.87 6.72
C LEU A 416 -14.93 -15.55 6.29
N SER A 417 -15.73 -14.84 7.10
CA SER A 417 -17.06 -14.27 6.77
C SER A 417 -17.40 -13.14 7.76
N HIS A 418 -17.88 -11.96 7.31
CA HIS A 418 -18.35 -10.79 8.10
C HIS A 418 -19.13 -9.82 7.16
N GLY A 419 -20.29 -9.29 7.56
CA GLY A 419 -21.27 -8.64 6.65
C GLY A 419 -21.54 -7.13 6.81
N THR A 420 -22.50 -6.60 6.04
CA THR A 420 -22.75 -5.15 5.86
C THR A 420 -24.19 -4.69 6.18
N ALA A 421 -24.43 -3.37 6.20
CA ALA A 421 -25.57 -2.72 6.88
C ALA A 421 -26.67 -2.15 5.96
N SER A 422 -27.91 -2.15 6.45
CA SER A 422 -29.13 -1.75 5.72
C SER A 422 -29.41 -0.23 5.74
N HIS A 423 -30.26 0.22 4.81
CA HIS A 423 -30.54 1.63 4.53
C HIS A 423 -31.25 2.41 5.67
N SER A 424 -31.74 1.77 6.73
CA SER A 424 -32.30 2.46 7.90
C SER A 424 -31.27 3.26 8.70
N ASP A 425 -29.99 2.94 8.55
CA ASP A 425 -28.96 3.30 9.53
C ASP A 425 -28.37 4.71 9.33
N VAL A 426 -28.59 5.35 8.18
CA VAL A 426 -27.97 6.65 7.84
C VAL A 426 -28.34 7.77 8.83
N ALA A 427 -29.62 7.87 9.21
CA ALA A 427 -30.08 8.94 10.10
C ALA A 427 -29.63 8.75 11.56
N SER A 428 -29.53 7.50 12.01
CA SER A 428 -28.99 7.12 13.33
C SER A 428 -27.48 7.37 13.40
N ILE A 429 -26.74 7.07 12.34
CA ILE A 429 -25.32 7.39 12.19
C ILE A 429 -25.07 8.90 12.29
N ASP A 430 -25.87 9.70 11.60
CA ASP A 430 -25.75 11.15 11.62
C ASP A 430 -26.06 11.74 13.02
N GLN A 431 -27.06 11.19 13.72
CA GLN A 431 -27.33 11.53 15.12
C GLN A 431 -26.18 11.16 16.06
N ARG A 432 -25.61 9.95 15.89
CA ARG A 432 -24.45 9.44 16.65
C ARG A 432 -23.24 10.35 16.48
N MET A 433 -22.92 10.71 15.23
CA MET A 433 -21.80 11.57 14.87
C MET A 433 -22.01 13.03 15.31
N GLY A 434 -23.24 13.55 15.22
CA GLY A 434 -23.60 14.87 15.77
C GLY A 434 -23.45 14.95 17.29
N ALA A 435 -23.83 13.90 18.02
CA ALA A 435 -23.63 13.80 19.46
C ALA A 435 -22.13 13.75 19.81
N PHE A 436 -21.35 12.91 19.12
CA PHE A 436 -19.88 12.86 19.26
C PHE A 436 -19.23 14.22 18.99
N ALA A 437 -19.52 14.85 17.85
CA ALA A 437 -18.92 16.13 17.44
C ALA A 437 -19.22 17.25 18.44
N THR A 438 -20.42 17.24 19.05
CA THR A 438 -20.79 18.18 20.12
C THR A 438 -19.90 18.01 21.37
N ARG A 439 -19.57 16.76 21.76
CA ARG A 439 -18.60 16.52 22.83
C ARG A 439 -17.19 16.92 22.41
N ALA A 440 -16.75 16.52 21.21
CA ALA A 440 -15.39 16.73 20.69
C ALA A 440 -14.97 18.22 20.68
N GLN A 441 -15.90 19.14 20.42
CA GLN A 441 -15.65 20.59 20.53
C GLN A 441 -15.13 21.03 21.91
N SER A 442 -15.44 20.30 22.99
CA SER A 442 -14.89 20.58 24.34
C SER A 442 -13.41 20.24 24.51
N LEU A 443 -12.85 19.43 23.61
CA LEU A 443 -11.42 19.07 23.57
C LEU A 443 -10.59 20.00 22.69
N ALA A 444 -11.19 20.99 22.03
CA ALA A 444 -10.49 21.93 21.17
C ALA A 444 -9.52 22.84 21.96
N GLY A 445 -8.28 22.93 21.47
CA GLY A 445 -7.26 23.83 21.99
C GLY A 445 -6.53 23.34 23.26
N ALA A 446 -5.68 24.21 23.81
CA ALA A 446 -4.72 23.83 24.85
C ALA A 446 -5.35 23.32 26.17
N ALA A 447 -6.59 23.71 26.48
CA ALA A 447 -7.31 23.25 27.65
C ALA A 447 -7.82 21.80 27.49
N GLY A 448 -8.31 21.44 26.31
CA GLY A 448 -8.65 20.06 25.99
C GLY A 448 -7.42 19.15 26.03
N ARG A 449 -6.28 19.64 25.52
CA ARG A 449 -4.99 18.92 25.62
C ARG A 449 -4.58 18.64 27.06
N SER A 450 -4.77 19.55 28.02
CA SER A 450 -4.48 19.23 29.43
C SER A 450 -5.42 18.20 30.06
N ASN A 451 -6.59 17.95 29.46
CA ASN A 451 -7.59 17.02 29.97
C ASN A 451 -7.34 15.57 29.52
N THR A 452 -6.75 15.35 28.35
CA THR A 452 -6.54 14.01 27.77
C THR A 452 -5.24 13.30 28.17
N PHE A 453 -4.29 13.99 28.82
CA PHE A 453 -2.99 13.43 29.24
C PHE A 453 -2.91 13.03 30.74
N ILE A 454 -4.01 12.59 31.35
CA ILE A 454 -3.96 11.96 32.69
C ILE A 454 -3.44 10.52 32.55
N ASP A 455 -2.13 10.36 32.47
CA ASP A 455 -1.49 9.04 32.34
C ASP A 455 -1.45 8.29 33.69
N ARG A 456 -2.58 7.66 34.01
CA ARG A 456 -2.74 6.83 35.23
C ARG A 456 -1.83 5.60 35.23
N ARG A 457 -1.26 5.21 34.08
CA ARG A 457 -0.36 4.04 33.98
C ARG A 457 1.01 4.31 34.61
N VAL A 458 1.41 5.58 34.72
CA VAL A 458 2.67 5.99 35.38
C VAL A 458 2.74 5.51 36.83
N GLU A 459 1.61 5.38 37.53
CA GLU A 459 1.57 4.85 38.91
C GLU A 459 1.89 3.34 38.99
N LEU A 460 1.79 2.60 37.87
CA LEU A 460 2.19 1.20 37.77
C LEU A 460 3.67 1.01 37.40
N LYS A 461 4.36 2.04 36.91
CA LYS A 461 5.79 1.97 36.54
C LYS A 461 6.67 1.63 37.74
N GLY A 462 7.51 0.61 37.60
CA GLY A 462 8.42 0.11 38.64
C GLY A 462 7.72 -0.66 39.77
N SER A 463 6.44 -1.04 39.58
CA SER A 463 5.69 -1.79 40.58
C SER A 463 5.92 -3.31 40.46
N ASP A 464 5.74 -4.02 41.58
CA ASP A 464 5.67 -5.49 41.62
C ASP A 464 4.55 -6.06 40.72
N ILE A 465 3.58 -5.24 40.31
CA ILE A 465 2.54 -5.61 39.35
C ILE A 465 3.08 -5.57 37.93
N GLU A 466 3.73 -4.46 37.51
CA GLU A 466 4.39 -4.36 36.21
C GLU A 466 5.37 -5.52 36.00
N HIS A 467 6.29 -5.75 36.95
CA HIS A 467 7.27 -6.83 36.84
C HIS A 467 6.60 -8.20 36.60
N ARG A 468 5.56 -8.57 37.35
CA ARG A 468 4.89 -9.89 37.23
C ARG A 468 4.13 -10.08 35.91
N LEU A 469 3.58 -9.01 35.34
CA LEU A 469 2.86 -9.07 34.06
C LEU A 469 3.83 -9.22 32.90
N MET A 470 4.98 -8.56 33.02
CA MET A 470 6.04 -8.54 32.04
C MET A 470 7.06 -9.69 32.28
N GLU A 471 6.90 -10.52 33.32
CA GLU A 471 7.72 -11.72 33.61
C GLU A 471 7.36 -12.88 32.65
N SER A 472 7.44 -12.63 31.34
CA SER A 472 7.10 -13.62 30.29
C SER A 472 8.16 -13.72 29.20
N PHE A 473 8.21 -14.87 28.50
CA PHE A 473 9.05 -14.99 27.30
C PHE A 473 8.57 -14.07 26.16
N GLU A 474 7.28 -13.78 26.08
CA GLU A 474 6.73 -12.86 25.09
C GLU A 474 7.27 -11.42 25.29
N THR A 475 7.58 -11.04 26.53
CA THR A 475 8.23 -9.75 26.86
C THR A 475 9.68 -9.68 26.38
N LEU A 476 10.44 -10.78 26.48
CA LEU A 476 11.81 -10.83 25.95
C LEU A 476 11.82 -10.70 24.43
N MET A 477 10.91 -11.41 23.75
CA MET A 477 10.70 -11.32 22.31
C MET A 477 10.41 -9.88 21.88
N LEU A 478 9.41 -9.24 22.49
CA LEU A 478 9.03 -7.85 22.18
C LEU A 478 10.20 -6.85 22.34
N ALA A 479 11.23 -7.18 23.12
CA ALA A 479 12.41 -6.34 23.36
C ALA A 479 13.52 -6.51 22.31
N GLY A 480 13.28 -7.30 21.26
CA GLY A 480 14.25 -7.65 20.22
C GLY A 480 15.24 -8.72 20.67
N ILE A 481 14.84 -9.66 21.54
CA ILE A 481 15.69 -10.76 22.01
C ILE A 481 15.34 -12.05 21.27
N ASP A 482 15.79 -12.13 20.02
CA ASP A 482 15.66 -13.32 19.15
C ASP A 482 16.40 -14.55 19.70
N VAL A 483 17.47 -14.28 20.45
CA VAL A 483 18.36 -15.28 21.04
C VAL A 483 18.43 -15.12 22.55
N VAL A 484 17.85 -16.07 23.29
CA VAL A 484 17.94 -16.12 24.75
C VAL A 484 19.16 -16.94 25.19
N PRO A 485 20.08 -16.40 26.00
CA PRO A 485 21.24 -17.13 26.52
C PRO A 485 20.87 -18.28 27.46
N ASP A 486 21.73 -19.31 27.50
CA ASP A 486 21.59 -20.47 28.38
C ASP A 486 21.55 -20.03 29.87
N GLY A 487 20.39 -20.20 30.52
CA GLY A 487 20.16 -19.82 31.92
C GLY A 487 19.59 -18.42 32.16
N TYR A 488 19.37 -17.63 31.11
CA TYR A 488 18.59 -16.39 31.16
C TYR A 488 17.11 -16.71 30.88
N GLY A 489 16.18 -16.03 31.56
CA GLY A 489 14.75 -16.25 31.37
C GLY A 489 13.88 -15.09 31.87
N PRO A 490 12.55 -15.28 31.95
CA PRO A 490 11.62 -14.21 32.29
C PRO A 490 11.88 -13.55 33.65
N ALA A 491 12.41 -14.31 34.62
CA ALA A 491 12.77 -13.82 35.95
C ALA A 491 13.99 -12.86 35.96
N ASP A 492 14.73 -12.76 34.86
CA ASP A 492 15.90 -11.89 34.71
C ASP A 492 15.59 -10.55 34.01
N ILE A 493 14.30 -10.26 33.76
CA ILE A 493 13.83 -9.02 33.12
C ILE A 493 14.06 -7.80 34.03
N GLY A 494 14.99 -6.94 33.61
CA GLY A 494 15.35 -5.69 34.28
C GLY A 494 14.61 -4.46 33.75
N ASP A 495 14.84 -3.32 34.40
CA ASP A 495 14.30 -2.01 34.00
C ASP A 495 14.70 -1.61 32.56
N ASP A 496 15.86 -2.05 32.09
CA ASP A 496 16.40 -1.82 30.75
C ASP A 496 15.63 -2.52 29.63
N ILE A 497 15.01 -3.67 29.93
CA ILE A 497 14.07 -4.35 29.04
C ILE A 497 12.70 -3.69 29.15
N LEU A 498 12.21 -3.45 30.38
CA LEU A 498 10.91 -2.82 30.60
C LEU A 498 10.80 -1.42 29.98
N ASP A 499 11.85 -0.61 30.05
CA ASP A 499 11.91 0.73 29.43
C ASP A 499 11.83 0.69 27.89
N ARG A 500 11.93 -0.49 27.25
CA ARG A 500 11.71 -0.66 25.81
C ARG A 500 10.28 -1.10 25.47
N VAL A 501 9.69 -1.98 26.29
CA VAL A 501 8.48 -2.77 25.90
C VAL A 501 7.30 -2.69 26.85
N SER A 502 7.47 -2.17 28.06
CA SER A 502 6.37 -2.08 29.01
C SER A 502 5.35 -1.05 28.54
N PRO A 503 4.06 -1.42 28.41
CA PRO A 503 3.00 -0.49 28.03
C PRO A 503 2.71 0.55 29.12
N MET A 504 3.33 0.41 30.31
CA MET A 504 3.30 1.39 31.40
C MET A 504 4.46 2.39 31.33
N ARG A 505 5.38 2.24 30.36
CA ARG A 505 6.61 3.05 30.24
C ARG A 505 6.75 3.71 28.88
N VAL A 506 6.40 3.02 27.81
CA VAL A 506 6.43 3.54 26.44
C VAL A 506 5.04 3.37 25.82
N PRO A 507 4.35 4.44 25.42
CA PRO A 507 3.12 4.35 24.64
C PRO A 507 3.40 3.71 23.28
N VAL A 508 2.49 2.89 22.76
CA VAL A 508 2.75 2.17 21.50
C VAL A 508 2.94 3.13 20.32
N HIS A 509 2.20 4.25 20.28
CA HIS A 509 2.37 5.27 19.24
C HIS A 509 3.78 5.91 19.22
N GLU A 510 4.53 5.89 20.33
CA GLU A 510 5.91 6.37 20.36
C GLU A 510 6.87 5.34 19.76
N GLN A 511 6.68 4.04 20.06
CA GLN A 511 7.41 2.95 19.41
C GLN A 511 7.15 2.91 17.89
N LEU A 512 5.92 3.23 17.49
CA LEU A 512 5.46 3.16 16.10
C LEU A 512 5.79 4.40 15.28
N ARG A 513 5.79 5.60 15.86
CA ARG A 513 6.21 6.83 15.17
C ARG A 513 7.62 6.67 14.60
N ASP A 514 8.55 6.14 15.38
CA ASP A 514 9.94 5.98 14.95
C ASP A 514 10.09 4.95 13.80
N PHE A 515 9.16 3.99 13.67
CA PHE A 515 9.07 3.09 12.52
C PHE A 515 8.45 3.78 11.30
N ILE A 516 7.29 4.43 11.46
CA ILE A 516 6.58 5.17 10.41
C ILE A 516 7.45 6.31 9.84
N GLU A 517 8.23 7.00 10.67
CA GLU A 517 9.19 8.01 10.24
C GLU A 517 10.34 7.42 9.41
N GLN A 518 10.80 6.20 9.72
CA GLN A 518 11.81 5.49 8.93
C GLN A 518 11.25 5.05 7.58
N GLU A 519 10.07 4.43 7.55
CA GLU A 519 9.39 4.04 6.32
C GLU A 519 9.11 5.25 5.41
N ASN A 520 8.54 6.33 5.97
CA ASN A 520 8.34 7.58 5.25
C ASN A 520 9.67 8.19 4.76
N ALA A 521 10.76 8.09 5.52
CA ALA A 521 12.08 8.58 5.09
C ALA A 521 12.72 7.72 3.98
N ILE A 522 12.31 6.45 3.85
CA ILE A 522 12.70 5.51 2.78
C ILE A 522 11.84 5.78 1.53
N SER A 523 10.52 5.83 1.67
CA SER A 523 9.54 6.19 0.62
C SER A 523 9.88 7.53 -0.05
N ARG A 524 10.12 8.59 0.75
CA ARG A 524 10.55 9.92 0.25
C ARG A 524 11.86 9.94 -0.55
N ARG A 525 12.63 8.84 -0.56
CA ARG A 525 13.86 8.66 -1.34
C ARG A 525 13.66 7.72 -2.53
N ASN A 526 12.42 7.40 -2.86
CA ASN A 526 12.00 6.56 -3.98
C ASN A 526 12.58 5.15 -3.84
N VAL A 527 12.34 4.52 -2.68
CA VAL A 527 12.86 3.18 -2.38
C VAL A 527 11.68 2.25 -2.09
N MET A 528 11.32 1.43 -3.06
CA MET A 528 10.34 0.37 -2.87
C MET A 528 10.98 -0.78 -2.07
N MET A 529 10.46 -1.02 -0.87
CA MET A 529 10.88 -2.12 -0.01
C MET A 529 10.07 -3.40 -0.30
N PRO A 530 10.62 -4.61 -0.06
CA PRO A 530 9.87 -5.85 -0.18
C PRO A 530 8.66 -5.92 0.78
N ASN A 531 7.47 -6.00 0.19
CA ASN A 531 6.24 -6.48 0.82
C ASN A 531 6.25 -8.03 0.92
N GLU A 532 5.32 -8.62 1.68
CA GLU A 532 5.03 -10.06 1.65
C GLU A 532 3.58 -10.23 1.20
N PHE A 533 3.36 -11.08 0.20
CA PHE A 533 2.10 -11.14 -0.53
C PHE A 533 1.52 -12.54 -0.51
N VAL A 534 0.24 -12.65 -0.15
CA VAL A 534 -0.47 -13.93 0.01
C VAL A 534 -1.94 -13.71 -0.31
N ASP A 535 -2.27 -13.79 -1.59
CA ASP A 535 -3.58 -13.48 -2.14
C ASP A 535 -4.07 -14.61 -3.07
N ASN A 536 -5.36 -14.55 -3.41
CA ASN A 536 -5.99 -15.52 -4.30
C ASN A 536 -5.54 -15.35 -5.75
N SER A 537 -4.94 -14.22 -6.12
CA SER A 537 -4.37 -14.00 -7.44
C SER A 537 -3.01 -14.67 -7.63
N VAL A 538 -2.23 -14.98 -6.57
CA VAL A 538 -1.13 -15.99 -6.68
C VAL A 538 -1.73 -17.34 -7.07
N LEU A 539 -2.85 -17.73 -6.45
CA LEU A 539 -3.53 -18.99 -6.78
C LEU A 539 -4.12 -18.96 -8.20
N ALA A 540 -4.66 -17.83 -8.66
CA ALA A 540 -5.13 -17.66 -10.03
C ALA A 540 -3.98 -17.87 -11.03
N PHE A 541 -2.87 -17.15 -10.87
CA PHE A 541 -1.66 -17.33 -11.68
C PHE A 541 -1.18 -18.78 -11.66
N VAL A 542 -1.03 -19.40 -10.48
CA VAL A 542 -0.59 -20.80 -10.37
C VAL A 542 -1.55 -21.76 -11.09
N ASN A 543 -2.86 -21.52 -11.03
CA ASN A 543 -3.87 -22.35 -11.70
C ASN A 543 -3.86 -22.23 -13.23
N GLU A 544 -3.59 -21.04 -13.76
CA GLU A 544 -3.40 -20.79 -15.20
C GLU A 544 -2.09 -21.40 -15.72
N HIS A 545 -1.06 -21.40 -14.89
CA HIS A 545 0.31 -21.78 -15.25
C HIS A 545 0.70 -23.23 -14.91
N LYS A 546 -0.17 -24.01 -14.25
CA LYS A 546 0.08 -25.40 -13.81
C LYS A 546 0.58 -26.39 -14.88
N ASP A 547 0.28 -26.14 -16.15
CA ASP A 547 0.70 -27.01 -17.26
C ASP A 547 2.08 -26.63 -17.82
N TRP A 548 2.72 -25.57 -17.30
CA TRP A 548 4.02 -25.10 -17.75
C TRP A 548 5.17 -25.87 -17.07
N PRO A 549 6.29 -26.12 -17.76
CA PRO A 549 7.50 -26.62 -17.10
C PRO A 549 7.99 -25.62 -16.06
N ARG A 550 8.42 -26.09 -14.88
CA ARG A 550 8.89 -25.21 -13.78
C ARG A 550 9.94 -24.17 -14.19
N ALA A 551 10.84 -24.51 -15.12
CA ALA A 551 11.83 -23.59 -15.67
C ALA A 551 11.22 -22.44 -16.52
N ARG A 552 10.09 -22.68 -17.20
CA ARG A 552 9.32 -21.64 -17.89
C ARG A 552 8.71 -20.68 -16.88
N ILE A 553 8.13 -21.21 -15.80
CA ILE A 553 7.51 -20.42 -14.72
C ILE A 553 8.55 -19.57 -13.99
N GLU A 554 9.72 -20.12 -13.68
CA GLU A 554 10.82 -19.38 -13.06
C GLU A 554 11.27 -18.17 -13.92
N ILE A 555 11.34 -18.35 -15.25
CA ILE A 555 11.66 -17.25 -16.19
C ILE A 555 10.48 -16.27 -16.33
N GLY A 556 9.24 -16.75 -16.41
CA GLY A 556 8.03 -15.93 -16.53
C GLY A 556 7.84 -15.02 -15.32
N LEU A 557 7.85 -15.60 -14.11
CA LEU A 557 7.79 -14.85 -12.85
C LEU A 557 8.89 -13.78 -12.77
N ASN A 558 10.13 -14.11 -13.14
CA ASN A 558 11.22 -13.13 -13.07
C ASN A 558 11.04 -11.99 -14.09
N ARG A 559 10.50 -12.28 -15.28
CA ARG A 559 10.15 -11.27 -16.28
C ARG A 559 9.03 -10.35 -15.80
N LEU A 560 7.96 -10.92 -15.25
CA LEU A 560 6.80 -10.20 -14.73
C LEU A 560 7.19 -9.26 -13.58
N LEU A 561 7.85 -9.80 -12.55
CA LEU A 561 8.30 -9.02 -11.39
C LEU A 561 9.30 -7.93 -11.78
N TYR A 562 10.25 -8.23 -12.67
CA TYR A 562 11.16 -7.21 -13.21
C TYR A 562 10.41 -6.14 -14.00
N PHE A 563 9.46 -6.52 -14.86
CA PHE A 563 8.70 -5.59 -15.71
C PHE A 563 7.97 -4.54 -14.86
N HIS A 564 7.13 -4.95 -13.92
CA HIS A 564 6.33 -4.01 -13.11
C HIS A 564 7.21 -3.10 -12.24
N THR A 565 8.19 -3.65 -11.53
CA THR A 565 9.09 -2.82 -10.70
C THR A 565 9.93 -1.88 -11.58
N GLN A 566 10.43 -2.33 -12.74
CA GLN A 566 11.21 -1.46 -13.63
C GLN A 566 10.35 -0.37 -14.29
N LEU A 567 9.06 -0.63 -14.54
CA LEU A 567 8.09 0.34 -15.05
C LEU A 567 7.86 1.48 -14.04
N HIS A 568 7.68 1.13 -12.75
CA HIS A 568 7.59 2.06 -11.62
C HIS A 568 8.86 2.92 -11.50
N GLU A 569 10.04 2.29 -11.41
CA GLU A 569 11.31 3.02 -11.25
C GLU A 569 11.66 3.90 -12.46
N LEU A 570 11.18 3.55 -13.67
CA LEU A 570 11.31 4.40 -14.85
C LEU A 570 10.37 5.61 -14.77
N GLY A 571 9.12 5.46 -14.32
CA GLY A 571 8.19 6.60 -14.14
C GLY A 571 8.75 7.68 -13.20
N HIS A 572 9.34 7.28 -12.07
CA HIS A 572 10.12 8.19 -11.23
C HIS A 572 11.26 8.87 -11.99
N CYS A 573 12.04 8.11 -12.77
CA CYS A 573 13.11 8.67 -13.59
C CYS A 573 12.61 9.64 -14.69
N LEU A 574 11.31 9.63 -15.03
CA LEU A 574 10.67 10.60 -15.93
C LEU A 574 10.12 11.84 -15.21
N GLY A 575 10.10 11.83 -13.87
CA GLY A 575 9.77 12.96 -13.02
C GLY A 575 8.61 12.74 -12.03
N LEU A 576 7.89 11.62 -12.15
CA LEU A 576 6.67 11.33 -11.38
C LEU A 576 6.97 11.03 -9.91
N ARG A 577 6.12 11.54 -9.01
CA ARG A 577 6.07 11.11 -7.60
C ARG A 577 5.29 9.80 -7.47
N HIS A 578 5.42 9.16 -6.31
CA HIS A 578 4.44 8.16 -5.88
C HIS A 578 3.03 8.75 -5.92
N ASP A 579 2.06 7.89 -6.26
CA ASP A 579 0.64 8.18 -6.11
C ASP A 579 -0.02 7.07 -5.30
N PHE A 580 -0.37 7.40 -4.07
CA PHE A 580 -1.05 6.53 -3.09
C PHE A 580 -2.55 6.83 -3.02
N GLY A 581 -3.11 7.48 -4.05
CA GLY A 581 -4.55 7.64 -4.22
C GLY A 581 -5.16 6.69 -5.25
N ALA A 582 -4.33 5.85 -5.86
CA ALA A 582 -4.63 5.15 -7.10
C ALA A 582 -5.45 3.88 -6.85
N SER A 583 -5.21 3.17 -5.74
CA SER A 583 -6.04 2.08 -5.20
C SER A 583 -7.48 2.48 -4.88
N ALA A 584 -7.74 3.78 -4.84
CA ALA A 584 -9.03 4.38 -4.50
C ALA A 584 -9.65 5.15 -5.68
N ASP A 585 -8.98 5.25 -6.84
CA ASP A 585 -9.39 6.07 -7.98
C ASP A 585 -10.36 5.33 -8.92
N THR A 586 -11.49 4.89 -8.37
CA THR A 586 -12.49 4.01 -9.03
C THR A 586 -13.09 4.53 -10.33
N GLY A 587 -12.92 5.82 -10.66
CA GLY A 587 -13.31 6.42 -11.94
C GLY A 587 -12.24 6.34 -13.04
N ASN A 588 -11.04 5.85 -12.70
CA ASN A 588 -9.84 5.83 -13.55
C ASN A 588 -9.13 4.46 -13.60
N TYR A 589 -9.75 3.41 -13.09
CA TYR A 589 -9.30 2.01 -13.24
C TYR A 589 -9.26 1.54 -14.71
N ASP A 590 -8.69 0.35 -14.92
CA ASP A 590 -8.65 -0.35 -16.21
C ASP A 590 -10.04 -0.80 -16.70
N ASP A 591 -10.18 -1.05 -18.00
CA ASP A 591 -11.49 -1.35 -18.63
C ASP A 591 -12.12 -2.67 -18.15
N GLU A 592 -11.28 -3.67 -17.88
CA GLU A 592 -11.67 -4.98 -17.38
C GLU A 592 -12.33 -4.93 -15.99
N TYR A 593 -11.90 -4.01 -15.10
CA TYR A 593 -12.52 -3.84 -13.78
C TYR A 593 -14.02 -3.56 -13.92
N TYR A 594 -14.41 -2.58 -14.73
CA TYR A 594 -15.82 -2.21 -14.88
C TYR A 594 -16.64 -3.35 -15.50
N GLN A 595 -16.02 -4.20 -16.33
CA GLN A 595 -16.68 -5.34 -16.94
C GLN A 595 -16.93 -6.46 -15.93
N ILE A 596 -15.92 -6.81 -15.12
CA ILE A 596 -16.03 -7.82 -14.07
C ILE A 596 -17.03 -7.32 -12.99
N ASN A 597 -16.94 -6.05 -12.58
CA ASN A 597 -17.83 -5.46 -11.58
C ASN A 597 -19.30 -5.45 -12.03
N ARG A 598 -19.58 -5.16 -13.31
CA ARG A 598 -20.95 -5.24 -13.88
C ARG A 598 -21.47 -6.67 -14.01
N GLN A 599 -20.61 -7.66 -14.17
CA GLN A 599 -20.98 -9.08 -14.26
C GLN A 599 -21.23 -9.70 -12.87
N PHE A 600 -20.40 -9.34 -11.88
CA PHE A 600 -20.46 -9.85 -10.51
C PHE A 600 -20.60 -8.68 -9.51
N PRO A 601 -21.72 -7.94 -9.54
CA PRO A 601 -21.95 -6.84 -8.62
C PRO A 601 -22.06 -7.36 -7.18
N LEU A 602 -21.41 -6.67 -6.23
CA LEU A 602 -21.50 -7.02 -4.81
C LEU A 602 -22.97 -7.02 -4.34
N PRO A 603 -23.38 -7.96 -3.47
CA PRO A 603 -24.75 -8.02 -2.97
C PRO A 603 -25.08 -6.79 -2.11
N ASP A 604 -26.28 -6.24 -2.28
CA ASP A 604 -26.85 -5.23 -1.38
C ASP A 604 -27.39 -5.92 -0.11
N PRO A 605 -26.94 -5.56 1.11
CA PRO A 605 -27.47 -6.13 2.36
C PRO A 605 -28.98 -5.93 2.52
N ALA A 606 -29.57 -4.86 1.96
CA ALA A 606 -31.01 -4.64 1.99
C ALA A 606 -31.83 -5.68 1.19
N ALA A 607 -31.18 -6.50 0.35
CA ALA A 607 -31.82 -7.65 -0.31
C ALA A 607 -31.93 -8.89 0.60
N TYR A 608 -31.24 -8.89 1.75
CA TYR A 608 -31.18 -10.01 2.70
C TYR A 608 -31.96 -9.75 3.99
N ASP A 609 -32.39 -8.50 4.24
CA ASP A 609 -33.39 -8.13 5.24
C ASP A 609 -34.78 -8.64 4.78
N LEU A 610 -35.17 -9.82 5.26
CA LEU A 610 -36.43 -10.50 4.91
C LEU A 610 -37.50 -10.35 6.00
N ASP A 611 -37.10 -10.06 7.24
CA ASP A 611 -38.00 -9.91 8.40
C ASP A 611 -38.31 -8.46 8.81
N ALA A 612 -37.61 -7.48 8.22
CA ALA A 612 -37.74 -6.04 8.50
C ALA A 612 -37.40 -5.64 9.95
N THR A 613 -36.52 -6.39 10.61
CA THR A 613 -35.82 -5.94 11.82
C THR A 613 -34.75 -4.90 11.47
N VAL A 614 -34.30 -4.11 12.46
CA VAL A 614 -33.24 -3.12 12.23
C VAL A 614 -31.90 -3.85 12.21
N GLY A 615 -31.35 -4.05 11.01
CA GLY A 615 -30.12 -4.81 10.76
C GLY A 615 -30.40 -6.07 9.95
N LEU A 616 -29.54 -7.08 10.11
CA LEU A 616 -29.79 -8.44 9.60
C LEU A 616 -29.86 -9.38 10.80
N SER A 617 -30.84 -10.28 10.84
CA SER A 617 -30.84 -11.38 11.83
C SER A 617 -29.67 -12.33 11.55
N ALA A 618 -29.26 -13.17 12.52
CA ALA A 618 -28.10 -14.07 12.32
C ALA A 618 -28.22 -15.00 11.09
N THR A 619 -29.45 -15.39 10.71
CA THR A 619 -29.67 -16.25 9.54
C THR A 619 -29.50 -15.46 8.24
N GLU A 620 -29.93 -14.19 8.23
CA GLU A 620 -29.81 -13.28 7.09
C GLU A 620 -28.39 -12.76 6.94
N GLN A 621 -27.72 -12.45 8.05
CA GLN A 621 -26.31 -12.09 8.13
C GLN A 621 -25.43 -13.20 7.53
N VAL A 622 -25.60 -14.46 7.96
CA VAL A 622 -24.86 -15.61 7.41
C VAL A 622 -25.19 -15.83 5.92
N ALA A 623 -26.42 -15.59 5.49
CA ALA A 623 -26.80 -15.70 4.08
C ALA A 623 -26.20 -14.58 3.21
N PHE A 624 -26.17 -13.35 3.73
CA PHE A 624 -25.54 -12.20 3.11
C PHE A 624 -24.03 -12.41 2.98
N GLU A 625 -23.36 -12.80 4.08
CA GLU A 625 -21.93 -13.07 4.11
C GLU A 625 -21.53 -14.16 3.11
N ALA A 626 -22.25 -15.28 3.10
CA ALA A 626 -21.98 -16.35 2.13
C ALA A 626 -22.10 -15.88 0.68
N ALA A 627 -23.07 -15.01 0.37
CA ALA A 627 -23.22 -14.44 -0.97
C ALA A 627 -22.16 -13.38 -1.30
N LEU A 628 -21.74 -12.58 -0.30
CA LEU A 628 -20.67 -11.59 -0.44
C LEU A 628 -19.33 -12.28 -0.70
N ASP A 629 -19.01 -13.32 0.07
CA ASP A 629 -17.79 -14.12 -0.08
C ASP A 629 -17.79 -14.91 -1.41
N GLU A 630 -18.92 -15.51 -1.81
CA GLU A 630 -19.08 -16.13 -3.13
C GLU A 630 -18.85 -15.11 -4.27
N THR A 631 -19.39 -13.89 -4.13
CA THR A 631 -19.26 -12.85 -5.17
C THR A 631 -17.84 -12.28 -5.24
N ARG A 632 -17.22 -11.99 -4.08
CA ARG A 632 -15.80 -11.58 -3.99
C ARG A 632 -14.89 -12.64 -4.61
N GLN A 633 -15.06 -13.91 -4.25
CA GLN A 633 -14.30 -15.01 -4.82
C GLN A 633 -14.46 -15.09 -6.35
N LYS A 634 -15.65 -14.82 -6.91
CA LYS A 634 -15.84 -14.77 -8.37
C LYS A 634 -15.18 -13.57 -9.03
N ARG A 635 -15.16 -12.40 -8.38
CA ARG A 635 -14.42 -11.22 -8.86
C ARG A 635 -12.91 -11.47 -8.85
N GLU A 636 -12.35 -12.00 -7.75
CA GLU A 636 -10.94 -12.41 -7.63
C GLU A 636 -10.55 -13.45 -8.70
N LEU A 637 -11.34 -14.52 -8.85
CA LEU A 637 -11.10 -15.59 -9.85
C LEU A 637 -11.28 -15.13 -11.30
N ALA A 638 -11.99 -14.02 -11.53
CA ALA A 638 -12.07 -13.35 -12.83
C ALA A 638 -10.90 -12.35 -13.05
N GLY A 639 -10.04 -12.14 -12.05
CA GLY A 639 -8.86 -11.28 -12.14
C GLY A 639 -9.08 -9.81 -11.77
N ILE A 640 -10.16 -9.45 -11.04
CA ILE A 640 -10.50 -8.04 -10.81
C ILE A 640 -9.38 -7.23 -10.15
N ASP A 641 -8.70 -7.84 -9.19
CA ASP A 641 -7.63 -7.24 -8.38
C ASP A 641 -6.47 -6.72 -9.26
N SER A 642 -6.33 -7.25 -10.48
CA SER A 642 -5.32 -6.81 -11.45
C SER A 642 -5.64 -5.52 -12.20
N HIS A 643 -6.81 -4.95 -11.96
CA HIS A 643 -7.36 -3.79 -12.67
C HIS A 643 -7.86 -2.67 -11.73
N MET A 644 -7.61 -2.80 -10.41
CA MET A 644 -8.10 -1.88 -9.37
C MET A 644 -7.04 -0.86 -8.95
N ASP A 645 -6.53 -0.12 -9.93
CA ASP A 645 -5.49 0.89 -9.78
C ASP A 645 -5.53 1.85 -10.97
N SER A 646 -5.16 3.12 -10.76
CA SER A 646 -5.02 4.11 -11.83
C SER A 646 -3.56 4.47 -12.15
N SER A 647 -2.58 4.02 -11.36
CA SER A 647 -1.19 4.50 -11.37
C SER A 647 -0.18 3.45 -10.94
N VAL A 648 0.83 3.17 -11.77
CA VAL A 648 1.93 2.28 -11.40
C VAL A 648 2.85 2.91 -10.36
N MET A 649 2.66 4.18 -9.99
CA MET A 649 3.41 4.89 -8.95
C MET A 649 2.93 4.56 -7.52
N GLU A 650 1.98 3.65 -7.35
CA GLU A 650 1.53 3.18 -6.03
C GLU A 650 2.38 2.03 -5.45
N TYR A 651 2.28 1.79 -4.14
CA TYR A 651 2.70 0.54 -3.52
C TYR A 651 1.46 -0.30 -3.22
N ASN A 652 1.19 -1.28 -4.07
CA ASN A 652 -0.01 -2.10 -4.04
C ASN A 652 0.00 -3.20 -2.96
N ALA A 653 -1.18 -3.71 -2.60
CA ALA A 653 -1.33 -4.75 -1.58
C ALA A 653 -0.94 -6.18 -2.03
N GLN A 654 -0.82 -6.43 -3.35
CA GLN A 654 -0.71 -7.76 -3.98
C GLN A 654 0.60 -7.97 -4.79
N TRP A 655 0.99 -9.22 -5.08
CA TRP A 655 2.36 -9.54 -5.57
C TRP A 655 2.72 -9.14 -7.00
N TYR A 656 1.73 -8.80 -7.82
CA TYR A 656 1.85 -8.31 -9.18
C TYR A 656 1.22 -6.92 -9.20
N ALA A 657 1.82 -5.95 -9.89
CA ALA A 657 1.26 -4.61 -9.94
C ALA A 657 -0.04 -4.60 -10.78
N ARG A 658 -1.02 -3.80 -10.34
CA ARG A 658 -2.40 -3.79 -10.83
C ARG A 658 -2.61 -3.05 -12.16
N THR A 659 -1.60 -3.10 -13.03
CA THR A 659 -1.69 -2.59 -14.40
C THR A 659 -1.06 -3.63 -15.32
N VAL A 660 -1.89 -4.45 -15.96
CA VAL A 660 -1.52 -5.81 -16.41
C VAL A 660 -0.59 -5.84 -17.65
N SER A 661 0.04 -4.72 -18.03
CA SER A 661 1.26 -4.63 -18.87
C SER A 661 1.64 -3.19 -19.28
N GLU A 662 1.12 -2.15 -18.63
CA GLU A 662 1.34 -0.76 -19.04
C GLU A 662 1.24 0.27 -17.90
N ALA A 663 1.53 1.53 -18.22
CA ALA A 663 1.38 2.65 -17.28
C ALA A 663 -0.11 2.97 -17.07
N GLY A 664 -0.52 3.29 -15.84
CA GLY A 664 -1.93 3.51 -15.51
C GLY A 664 -2.50 4.77 -16.15
N ARG A 665 -3.83 4.94 -16.15
CA ARG A 665 -4.49 6.12 -16.74
C ARG A 665 -3.96 7.44 -16.15
N TYR A 666 -3.73 7.47 -14.84
CA TYR A 666 -3.13 8.62 -14.17
C TYR A 666 -1.69 8.89 -14.65
N ASP A 667 -0.85 7.87 -14.80
CA ASP A 667 0.53 8.03 -15.30
C ASP A 667 0.57 8.67 -16.69
N VAL A 668 -0.30 8.18 -17.59
CA VAL A 668 -0.45 8.68 -18.95
C VAL A 668 -0.89 10.14 -18.93
N ALA A 669 -1.86 10.49 -18.08
CA ALA A 669 -2.31 11.86 -17.89
C ALA A 669 -1.23 12.76 -17.27
N ALA A 670 -0.51 12.29 -16.24
CA ALA A 670 0.54 13.02 -15.54
C ALA A 670 1.72 13.33 -16.46
N VAL A 671 2.20 12.37 -17.25
CA VAL A 671 3.27 12.61 -18.24
C VAL A 671 2.80 13.55 -19.36
N SER A 672 1.59 13.35 -19.89
CA SER A 672 1.02 14.23 -20.91
C SER A 672 0.87 15.67 -20.40
N PHE A 673 0.53 15.84 -19.12
CA PHE A 673 0.44 17.13 -18.45
C PHE A 673 1.82 17.76 -18.20
N GLY A 674 2.77 17.02 -17.64
CA GLY A 674 4.13 17.50 -17.34
C GLY A 674 4.95 17.87 -18.58
N TYR A 675 4.75 17.17 -19.70
CA TYR A 675 5.51 17.36 -20.94
C TYR A 675 4.79 18.16 -22.04
N GLY A 676 3.45 18.28 -22.00
CA GLY A 676 2.67 19.00 -23.01
C GLY A 676 1.64 20.04 -22.50
N ASP A 677 1.43 20.16 -21.18
CA ASP A 677 0.24 20.75 -20.57
C ASP A 677 -1.07 20.17 -21.16
N LEU A 678 -1.12 18.85 -21.40
CA LEU A 678 -2.33 18.16 -21.85
C LEU A 678 -3.08 17.57 -20.65
N VAL A 679 -4.41 17.68 -20.66
CA VAL A 679 -5.32 17.16 -19.64
C VAL A 679 -6.53 16.52 -20.30
N GLU A 680 -7.10 15.48 -19.68
CA GLU A 680 -8.25 14.78 -20.24
C GLU A 680 -9.59 15.43 -19.90
N VAL A 681 -10.54 15.32 -20.81
CA VAL A 681 -11.98 15.52 -20.57
C VAL A 681 -12.75 14.38 -21.22
N TYR A 682 -13.89 13.99 -20.65
CA TYR A 682 -14.81 13.05 -21.29
C TYR A 682 -15.50 13.71 -22.48
N ASP A 683 -15.55 13.02 -23.62
CA ASP A 683 -16.34 13.38 -24.81
C ASP A 683 -17.70 12.67 -24.76
N ASN A 684 -18.67 13.34 -24.15
CA ASN A 684 -20.01 12.84 -23.88
C ASN A 684 -21.03 13.37 -24.91
N VAL A 685 -20.70 13.29 -26.20
CA VAL A 685 -21.62 13.65 -27.31
C VAL A 685 -22.95 12.88 -27.30
N ASP A 686 -22.98 11.68 -26.69
CA ASP A 686 -24.20 10.88 -26.51
C ASP A 686 -25.14 11.41 -25.40
N GLY A 687 -24.67 12.33 -24.54
CA GLY A 687 -25.46 12.94 -23.48
C GLY A 687 -25.88 11.99 -22.36
N ARG A 688 -24.97 11.06 -22.01
CA ARG A 688 -25.09 10.18 -20.83
C ARG A 688 -25.15 11.00 -19.55
N ASP A 689 -25.78 10.45 -18.52
CA ASP A 689 -25.78 11.04 -17.19
C ASP A 689 -24.43 10.79 -16.52
N VAL A 690 -23.96 11.70 -15.67
CA VAL A 690 -22.63 11.63 -15.04
C VAL A 690 -22.44 10.36 -14.19
N ALA A 691 -23.53 9.79 -13.67
CA ALA A 691 -23.53 8.52 -12.94
C ALA A 691 -23.39 7.27 -13.84
N ASP A 692 -23.61 7.40 -15.15
CA ASP A 692 -23.51 6.33 -16.16
C ASP A 692 -22.19 6.41 -16.98
N ILE A 693 -21.20 7.18 -16.49
CA ILE A 693 -19.94 7.45 -17.19
C ILE A 693 -18.76 6.76 -16.51
N ASP A 694 -18.09 5.92 -17.30
CA ASP A 694 -16.83 5.26 -17.00
C ASP A 694 -15.94 5.28 -18.28
N PRO A 695 -14.65 4.91 -18.20
CA PRO A 695 -13.76 4.82 -19.37
C PRO A 695 -14.24 3.88 -20.49
N THR A 696 -15.04 2.85 -20.15
CA THR A 696 -15.56 1.85 -21.11
C THR A 696 -16.80 2.33 -21.88
N THR A 697 -17.50 3.33 -21.36
CA THR A 697 -18.79 3.82 -21.86
C THR A 697 -18.70 5.17 -22.54
N THR A 698 -17.69 5.97 -22.19
CA THR A 698 -17.52 7.35 -22.66
C THR A 698 -16.05 7.62 -22.98
N PRO A 699 -15.71 7.96 -24.23
CA PRO A 699 -14.33 8.21 -24.62
C PRO A 699 -13.75 9.47 -23.97
N ARG A 700 -12.43 9.56 -23.89
CA ARG A 700 -11.69 10.73 -23.40
C ARG A 700 -10.99 11.47 -24.54
N ALA A 701 -10.82 12.77 -24.39
CA ALA A 701 -10.17 13.64 -25.34
C ALA A 701 -9.20 14.61 -24.64
N TRP A 702 -8.06 14.87 -25.25
CA TRP A 702 -7.04 15.77 -24.71
C TRP A 702 -7.39 17.24 -24.96
N ALA A 703 -7.39 18.06 -23.91
CA ALA A 703 -7.46 19.52 -23.94
C ALA A 703 -6.11 20.13 -23.50
N LYS A 704 -5.81 21.35 -23.94
CA LYS A 704 -4.69 22.16 -23.45
C LYS A 704 -5.07 22.80 -22.11
N TYR A 705 -4.25 22.58 -21.09
CA TYR A 705 -4.36 23.21 -19.77
C TYR A 705 -3.84 24.64 -19.77
N TYR A 706 -4.47 25.48 -18.96
CA TYR A 706 -4.06 26.84 -18.65
C TYR A 706 -4.30 27.13 -17.15
N GLN A 707 -3.34 27.81 -16.51
CA GLN A 707 -3.32 27.93 -15.05
C GLN A 707 -4.29 28.98 -14.51
N GLY A 708 -4.40 30.13 -15.17
CA GLY A 708 -5.17 31.27 -14.66
C GLY A 708 -4.50 32.02 -13.51
N GLY A 709 -5.21 33.02 -13.01
CA GLY A 709 -4.77 33.90 -11.93
C GLY A 709 -4.05 35.18 -12.38
N GLU A 710 -3.74 35.33 -13.67
CA GLU A 710 -3.14 36.56 -14.20
C GLU A 710 -4.13 37.74 -14.12
N PRO A 711 -3.71 38.97 -13.77
CA PRO A 711 -4.61 40.12 -13.72
C PRO A 711 -5.10 40.52 -15.12
N CYS A 712 -6.39 40.88 -15.22
CA CYS A 712 -7.06 41.23 -16.48
C CYS A 712 -8.08 42.37 -16.30
N GLU A 713 -8.44 43.03 -17.38
CA GLU A 713 -9.59 43.95 -17.45
C GLU A 713 -10.65 43.44 -18.45
N VAL A 714 -10.22 42.77 -19.52
CA VAL A 714 -11.05 42.11 -20.54
C VAL A 714 -10.52 40.73 -20.90
N ASP A 715 -11.36 39.88 -21.50
CA ASP A 715 -10.99 38.49 -21.85
C ASP A 715 -9.77 38.41 -22.80
N ALA A 716 -9.59 39.40 -23.69
CA ALA A 716 -8.45 39.48 -24.60
C ALA A 716 -7.10 39.79 -23.89
N ASP A 717 -7.11 40.19 -22.61
CA ASP A 717 -5.88 40.28 -21.81
C ASP A 717 -5.39 38.88 -21.37
N CYS A 718 -6.30 37.91 -21.30
CA CYS A 718 -5.99 36.52 -20.94
C CYS A 718 -5.36 35.78 -22.12
N ARG A 719 -4.26 35.08 -21.86
CA ARG A 719 -3.40 34.50 -22.92
C ARG A 719 -4.11 33.40 -23.70
N PHE A 720 -4.89 32.57 -23.02
CA PHE A 720 -5.61 31.43 -23.58
C PHE A 720 -7.12 31.68 -23.70
N SER A 721 -7.53 32.94 -23.94
CA SER A 721 -8.89 33.25 -24.41
C SER A 721 -8.98 33.07 -25.94
N ASP A 722 -10.20 33.09 -26.49
CA ASP A 722 -10.44 32.96 -27.94
C ASP A 722 -9.68 34.00 -28.79
N GLU A 723 -9.45 35.20 -28.26
CA GLU A 723 -8.71 36.30 -28.92
C GLU A 723 -7.32 36.56 -28.29
N GLY A 724 -6.89 35.70 -27.35
CA GLY A 724 -5.67 35.85 -26.56
C GLY A 724 -4.37 35.58 -27.33
N ALA A 725 -3.25 36.02 -26.76
CA ALA A 725 -1.93 35.92 -27.40
C ALA A 725 -1.43 34.48 -27.66
N GLN A 726 -1.97 33.49 -26.95
CA GLN A 726 -1.68 32.05 -27.10
C GLN A 726 -2.92 31.25 -27.53
N SER A 727 -3.96 31.89 -28.09
CA SER A 727 -5.18 31.22 -28.57
C SER A 727 -4.91 30.12 -29.61
N ALA A 728 -3.81 30.24 -30.38
CA ALA A 728 -3.37 29.23 -31.34
C ALA A 728 -2.82 27.94 -30.71
N GLU A 729 -2.60 27.90 -29.39
CA GLU A 729 -2.22 26.68 -28.65
C GLU A 729 -3.44 25.92 -28.11
N LEU A 730 -4.62 26.53 -28.11
CA LEU A 730 -5.88 25.86 -27.79
C LEU A 730 -6.23 24.88 -28.91
N ASN A 731 -6.56 23.65 -28.54
CA ASN A 731 -6.90 22.62 -29.51
C ASN A 731 -8.42 22.58 -29.79
N GLY A 732 -8.85 21.69 -30.69
CA GLY A 732 -10.26 21.57 -31.06
C GLY A 732 -11.19 21.19 -29.91
N VAL A 733 -10.69 20.47 -28.90
CA VAL A 733 -11.45 20.06 -27.70
C VAL A 733 -11.70 21.26 -26.80
N ASN A 734 -10.69 22.09 -26.54
CA ASN A 734 -10.86 23.36 -25.80
C ASN A 734 -11.99 24.20 -26.41
N LEU A 735 -11.93 24.43 -27.72
CA LEU A 735 -12.87 25.28 -28.45
C LEU A 735 -14.28 24.67 -28.53
N ALA A 736 -14.40 23.34 -28.57
CA ALA A 736 -15.68 22.64 -28.60
C ALA A 736 -16.35 22.55 -27.21
N ALA A 737 -15.56 22.43 -26.15
CA ALA A 737 -16.02 22.40 -24.76
C ALA A 737 -16.27 23.81 -24.18
N GLY A 738 -15.71 24.86 -24.79
CA GLY A 738 -15.71 26.22 -24.22
C GLY A 738 -14.67 26.40 -23.11
N LEU A 739 -13.67 25.53 -23.06
CA LEU A 739 -12.55 25.58 -22.10
C LEU A 739 -11.48 26.54 -22.61
N THR A 740 -11.80 27.84 -22.51
CA THR A 740 -10.92 28.96 -22.84
C THR A 740 -10.98 30.02 -21.75
N GLN A 741 -9.87 30.73 -21.51
CA GLN A 741 -9.81 31.71 -20.41
C GLN A 741 -10.78 32.87 -20.59
N SER A 742 -11.42 33.26 -19.50
CA SER A 742 -12.23 34.48 -19.40
C SER A 742 -11.76 35.35 -18.23
N CYS A 743 -12.00 36.66 -18.30
CA CYS A 743 -11.61 37.59 -17.26
C CYS A 743 -12.68 37.63 -16.15
N VAL A 744 -12.44 36.97 -15.02
CA VAL A 744 -13.42 36.77 -13.93
C VAL A 744 -13.11 37.65 -12.71
N PRO A 745 -14.12 37.99 -11.88
CA PRO A 745 -13.89 38.61 -10.57
C PRO A 745 -12.92 37.79 -9.71
N HIS A 746 -11.94 38.43 -9.06
CA HIS A 746 -11.04 37.74 -8.14
C HIS A 746 -11.83 37.11 -6.97
N PRO A 747 -11.57 35.84 -6.58
CA PRO A 747 -12.38 35.11 -5.60
C PRO A 747 -12.43 35.79 -4.22
N ASN A 748 -11.33 36.40 -3.78
CA ASN A 748 -11.27 37.22 -2.56
C ASN A 748 -11.90 38.63 -2.70
N GLY A 749 -12.72 38.87 -3.73
CA GLY A 749 -13.50 40.09 -3.94
C GLY A 749 -12.87 41.10 -4.91
N GLU A 750 -13.57 41.37 -6.00
CA GLU A 750 -13.17 42.26 -7.10
C GLU A 750 -12.85 43.70 -6.65
N ALA A 751 -13.64 44.26 -5.72
CA ALA A 751 -13.44 45.63 -5.25
C ALA A 751 -12.10 45.87 -4.52
N THR A 752 -11.43 44.79 -4.08
CA THR A 752 -10.14 44.84 -3.37
C THR A 752 -8.99 44.29 -4.22
N HIS A 753 -9.26 43.27 -5.04
CA HIS A 753 -8.23 42.51 -5.76
C HIS A 753 -8.34 42.53 -7.29
N GLY A 754 -9.34 43.24 -7.85
CA GLY A 754 -9.54 43.35 -9.30
C GLY A 754 -10.12 42.08 -9.94
N ARG A 755 -9.81 41.88 -11.22
CA ARG A 755 -10.21 40.71 -12.00
C ARG A 755 -8.97 39.91 -12.42
N ILE A 756 -9.16 38.60 -12.58
CA ILE A 756 -8.13 37.65 -12.97
C ILE A 756 -8.64 36.74 -14.09
N CYS A 757 -7.71 36.21 -14.88
CA CYS A 757 -8.02 35.18 -15.86
C CYS A 757 -8.43 33.88 -15.16
N SER A 758 -9.47 33.22 -15.68
CA SER A 758 -9.90 31.91 -15.20
C SER A 758 -8.81 30.85 -15.40
N GLY A 759 -8.85 29.83 -14.55
CA GLY A 759 -7.98 28.65 -14.63
C GLY A 759 -8.78 27.45 -15.11
N PHE A 760 -8.11 26.53 -15.82
CA PHE A 760 -8.76 25.39 -16.47
C PHE A 760 -9.66 24.60 -15.53
N ASP A 761 -9.23 24.38 -14.28
CA ASP A 761 -9.95 23.54 -13.32
C ASP A 761 -11.29 24.16 -12.88
N ALA A 762 -11.35 25.48 -12.75
CA ALA A 762 -12.58 26.19 -12.45
C ALA A 762 -13.56 26.16 -13.64
N ASP A 763 -13.03 26.30 -14.86
CA ASP A 763 -13.82 26.27 -16.10
C ASP A 763 -14.32 24.83 -16.41
N ALA A 764 -13.50 23.82 -16.15
CA ALA A 764 -13.85 22.40 -16.29
C ALA A 764 -14.88 21.95 -15.22
N ALA A 765 -14.72 22.36 -13.95
CA ALA A 765 -15.72 22.12 -12.92
C ALA A 765 -17.08 22.76 -13.26
N ALA A 766 -17.09 23.89 -13.97
CA ALA A 766 -18.33 24.51 -14.45
C ALA A 766 -19.07 23.68 -15.51
N LEU A 767 -18.40 22.78 -16.24
CA LEU A 767 -19.06 21.86 -17.17
C LEU A 767 -19.96 20.85 -16.43
N ALA A 768 -19.52 20.36 -15.27
CA ALA A 768 -20.27 19.41 -14.43
C ALA A 768 -21.59 19.98 -13.89
N ALA A 769 -21.81 21.30 -13.95
CA ALA A 769 -23.10 21.92 -13.62
C ALA A 769 -24.25 21.47 -14.55
N ASN A 770 -23.93 20.87 -15.71
CA ASN A 770 -24.86 20.10 -16.51
C ASN A 770 -24.46 18.61 -16.46
N PRO A 771 -25.18 17.74 -15.71
CA PRO A 771 -24.88 16.30 -15.62
C PRO A 771 -24.93 15.53 -16.95
N ARG A 772 -25.42 16.15 -18.03
CA ARG A 772 -25.43 15.63 -19.40
C ARG A 772 -24.75 16.60 -20.37
N GLY A 773 -23.68 17.24 -19.91
CA GLY A 773 -22.82 18.07 -20.72
C GLY A 773 -22.16 17.26 -21.84
N ALA A 774 -21.97 17.87 -23.02
CA ALA A 774 -21.29 17.22 -24.14
C ALA A 774 -19.79 16.98 -23.85
N HIS A 775 -19.22 17.71 -22.89
CA HIS A 775 -17.92 17.42 -22.29
C HIS A 775 -18.07 17.49 -20.77
N LEU A 776 -17.32 16.66 -20.05
CA LEU A 776 -17.29 16.59 -18.59
C LEU A 776 -15.83 16.45 -18.10
N PRO A 777 -15.49 16.95 -16.89
CA PRO A 777 -14.14 16.83 -16.36
C PRO A 777 -13.75 15.36 -16.12
N VAL A 778 -12.46 15.06 -16.27
CA VAL A 778 -11.82 13.86 -15.72
C VAL A 778 -11.05 14.30 -14.49
N ASP A 779 -11.47 13.81 -13.33
CA ASP A 779 -10.78 14.03 -12.06
C ASP A 779 -10.00 12.76 -11.69
N TYR A 780 -8.78 12.93 -11.18
CA TYR A 780 -7.88 11.87 -10.72
C TYR A 780 -7.63 12.01 -9.22
N ARG A 781 -7.47 10.90 -8.48
CA ARG A 781 -7.10 10.94 -7.06
C ARG A 781 -5.58 10.84 -6.91
N PHE A 782 -4.93 11.97 -6.68
CA PHE A 782 -3.50 12.02 -6.42
C PHE A 782 -3.17 12.09 -4.91
N CYS A 783 -2.21 11.30 -4.44
CA CYS A 783 -1.62 11.43 -3.10
C CYS A 783 -0.12 11.09 -3.02
N SER A 784 0.71 12.04 -2.57
CA SER A 784 2.17 11.84 -2.47
C SER A 784 2.66 11.24 -1.14
N ASP A 785 3.94 10.85 -1.09
CA ASP A 785 4.67 10.40 0.12
C ASP A 785 4.42 11.24 1.39
N ASP A 786 4.28 12.56 1.21
CA ASP A 786 4.15 13.53 2.30
C ASP A 786 2.70 13.61 2.85
N ARG A 787 1.77 12.90 2.21
CA ARG A 787 0.33 12.89 2.49
C ARG A 787 -0.20 11.51 2.93
N VAL A 788 0.61 10.44 2.87
CA VAL A 788 0.23 9.09 3.33
C VAL A 788 -0.29 9.13 4.77
N GLY A 789 -1.48 8.56 5.00
CA GLY A 789 -2.19 8.58 6.28
C GLY A 789 -2.80 9.91 6.71
N THR A 790 -2.74 10.96 5.86
CA THR A 790 -3.46 12.23 6.13
C THR A 790 -4.91 12.21 5.62
N LEU A 791 -5.17 11.40 4.59
CA LEU A 791 -6.49 11.12 4.03
C LEU A 791 -6.75 9.62 4.19
N GLY A 792 -7.96 9.21 4.59
CA GLY A 792 -8.23 7.80 4.90
C GLY A 792 -8.16 6.87 3.69
N TRP A 793 -8.19 7.42 2.46
CA TRP A 793 -8.03 6.70 1.20
C TRP A 793 -6.59 6.78 0.65
N CYS A 794 -5.67 7.41 1.39
CA CYS A 794 -4.29 7.58 0.93
C CYS A 794 -3.32 6.76 1.77
N HIS A 795 -3.11 5.51 1.36
CA HIS A 795 -2.25 4.57 2.05
C HIS A 795 -1.31 3.81 1.11
N ARG A 796 -0.30 3.18 1.71
CA ARG A 796 0.49 2.15 1.04
C ARG A 796 -0.17 0.82 1.34
N PHE A 797 -0.13 -0.10 0.39
CA PHE A 797 -0.55 -1.49 0.55
C PHE A 797 -2.06 -1.68 0.84
N ASP A 798 -2.91 -0.78 0.36
CA ASP A 798 -4.36 -0.92 0.38
C ASP A 798 -4.95 -1.39 -0.98
N GLU A 799 -6.26 -1.67 -0.95
CA GLU A 799 -7.03 -2.19 -2.08
C GLU A 799 -8.52 -2.06 -1.80
N GLY A 800 -9.30 -1.50 -2.71
CA GLY A 800 -10.75 -1.64 -2.67
C GLY A 800 -11.46 -0.49 -3.36
N ASP A 801 -12.61 -0.76 -3.94
CA ASP A 801 -13.46 0.28 -4.54
C ASP A 801 -14.25 1.13 -3.52
N SER A 802 -14.13 0.80 -2.23
CA SER A 802 -14.75 1.47 -1.09
C SER A 802 -13.93 1.29 0.20
N TYR A 803 -14.15 2.12 1.22
CA TYR A 803 -13.47 1.95 2.52
C TYR A 803 -13.77 0.59 3.17
N ARG A 804 -14.99 0.07 2.98
CA ARG A 804 -15.36 -1.26 3.49
C ARG A 804 -14.63 -2.38 2.77
N GLU A 805 -14.44 -2.25 1.46
CA GLU A 805 -13.63 -3.21 0.72
C GLU A 805 -12.15 -3.15 1.15
N VAL A 806 -11.59 -1.97 1.41
CA VAL A 806 -10.26 -1.80 2.02
C VAL A 806 -10.14 -2.51 3.37
N VAL A 807 -11.07 -2.27 4.30
CA VAL A 807 -11.06 -2.94 5.61
C VAL A 807 -11.14 -4.46 5.45
N ARG A 808 -11.94 -4.97 4.48
CA ARG A 808 -12.04 -6.41 4.25
C ARG A 808 -10.82 -7.01 3.60
N ASN A 809 -10.22 -6.35 2.61
CA ASN A 809 -9.02 -6.83 1.94
C ASN A 809 -7.85 -6.93 2.93
N LEU A 810 -7.71 -5.96 3.85
CA LEU A 810 -6.76 -6.03 4.97
C LEU A 810 -7.09 -7.16 5.95
N ALA A 811 -8.37 -7.37 6.29
CA ALA A 811 -8.78 -8.47 7.17
C ALA A 811 -8.50 -9.85 6.56
N GLU A 812 -8.66 -10.00 5.24
CA GLU A 812 -8.35 -11.22 4.50
C GLU A 812 -6.82 -11.41 4.36
N GLN A 813 -6.06 -10.36 4.04
CA GLN A 813 -4.61 -10.37 3.97
C GLN A 813 -3.98 -10.83 5.31
N TYR A 814 -4.47 -10.31 6.44
CA TYR A 814 -4.03 -10.69 7.78
C TYR A 814 -4.15 -12.20 8.04
N GLU A 815 -5.22 -12.85 7.56
CA GLU A 815 -5.42 -14.29 7.70
C GLU A 815 -4.61 -15.10 6.70
N ARG A 816 -4.64 -14.73 5.42
CA ARG A 816 -3.91 -15.41 4.34
C ARG A 816 -2.40 -15.43 4.65
N GLN A 817 -1.84 -14.32 5.13
CA GLN A 817 -0.41 -14.18 5.44
C GLN A 817 0.11 -15.10 6.56
N TYR A 818 -0.74 -15.58 7.49
CA TYR A 818 -0.32 -16.25 8.74
C TYR A 818 0.75 -17.35 8.56
N ILE A 819 0.63 -18.14 7.49
CA ILE A 819 1.51 -19.29 7.24
C ILE A 819 2.89 -18.89 6.72
N PHE A 820 2.99 -17.68 6.15
CA PHE A 820 4.20 -17.08 5.61
C PHE A 820 4.88 -16.14 6.61
N THR A 821 4.10 -15.46 7.46
CA THR A 821 4.60 -14.44 8.40
C THR A 821 4.95 -14.99 9.79
N ASN A 822 4.21 -15.97 10.32
CA ASN A 822 4.32 -16.38 11.72
C ASN A 822 5.24 -17.59 11.98
N PHE A 823 5.84 -18.20 10.95
CA PHE A 823 6.66 -19.43 11.06
C PHE A 823 8.08 -19.22 10.53
N ARG A 824 9.11 -19.68 11.24
CA ARG A 824 10.51 -19.43 10.86
C ARG A 824 10.90 -20.00 9.50
N ARG A 825 10.55 -21.27 9.22
CA ARG A 825 10.89 -21.97 7.96
C ARG A 825 12.39 -21.89 7.61
N TYR A 826 13.27 -22.11 8.59
CA TYR A 826 14.74 -21.96 8.50
C TYR A 826 15.30 -20.57 8.12
N ARG A 827 14.47 -19.52 8.00
CA ARG A 827 14.94 -18.14 7.77
C ARG A 827 15.92 -17.68 8.85
N SER A 828 16.98 -16.96 8.45
CA SER A 828 17.99 -16.41 9.37
C SER A 828 17.57 -15.07 9.96
N ASP A 829 16.73 -14.35 9.24
CA ASP A 829 16.17 -13.01 9.47
C ASP A 829 14.79 -13.04 10.13
N PHE A 830 14.42 -14.16 10.76
CA PHE A 830 13.11 -14.32 11.41
C PHE A 830 13.11 -13.70 12.82
N ASP A 831 12.77 -12.41 12.85
CA ASP A 831 12.57 -11.56 14.04
C ASP A 831 11.08 -11.22 14.20
N ILE A 832 10.66 -11.00 15.44
CA ILE A 832 9.33 -10.53 15.82
C ILE A 832 9.12 -9.03 15.55
N GLY A 833 10.18 -8.21 15.60
CA GLY A 833 10.12 -6.77 15.35
C GLY A 833 9.47 -6.42 14.00
N PRO A 834 9.98 -6.96 12.88
CA PRO A 834 9.34 -6.81 11.56
C PRO A 834 7.92 -7.36 11.51
N TYR A 835 7.61 -8.47 12.18
CA TYR A 835 6.24 -8.98 12.21
C TYR A 835 5.26 -7.98 12.86
N ILE A 836 5.62 -7.41 14.02
CA ILE A 836 4.75 -6.49 14.75
C ILE A 836 4.69 -5.13 14.04
N PHE A 837 5.84 -4.49 13.83
CA PHE A 837 5.88 -3.06 13.49
C PHE A 837 5.65 -2.81 12.00
N ASP A 838 6.24 -3.62 11.12
CA ASP A 838 6.08 -3.52 9.67
C ASP A 838 4.75 -4.15 9.23
N ARG A 839 4.52 -5.43 9.54
CA ARG A 839 3.34 -6.15 9.01
C ARG A 839 2.06 -5.90 9.78
N LEU A 840 1.96 -6.33 11.04
CA LEU A 840 0.73 -6.27 11.82
C LEU A 840 0.24 -4.82 11.98
N ILE A 841 1.14 -3.91 12.34
CA ILE A 841 0.76 -2.54 12.65
C ILE A 841 0.94 -1.60 11.47
N GLY A 842 2.08 -1.59 10.79
CA GLY A 842 2.32 -0.73 9.61
C GLY A 842 1.32 -1.00 8.48
N ARG A 843 1.31 -2.23 7.96
CA ARG A 843 0.52 -2.61 6.77
C ARG A 843 -0.97 -2.91 7.04
N HIS A 844 -1.38 -3.20 8.28
CA HIS A 844 -2.79 -3.41 8.61
C HIS A 844 -3.34 -2.33 9.56
N PHE A 845 -2.94 -2.36 10.84
CA PHE A 845 -3.67 -1.59 11.86
C PHE A 845 -3.58 -0.07 11.66
N THR A 846 -2.50 0.46 11.09
CA THR A 846 -2.34 1.90 10.84
C THR A 846 -3.39 2.40 9.84
N ILE A 847 -3.62 1.65 8.75
CA ILE A 847 -4.63 1.98 7.73
C ILE A 847 -6.04 1.95 8.35
N LEU A 848 -6.35 0.88 9.09
CA LEU A 848 -7.63 0.71 9.78
C LEU A 848 -7.90 1.83 10.80
N GLN A 849 -6.86 2.28 11.53
CA GLN A 849 -6.97 3.40 12.46
C GLN A 849 -7.11 4.75 11.75
N ASP A 850 -6.37 4.99 10.68
CA ASP A 850 -6.42 6.25 9.96
C ASP A 850 -7.78 6.41 9.23
N ILE A 851 -8.43 5.33 8.76
CA ILE A 851 -9.83 5.34 8.30
C ILE A 851 -10.77 5.89 9.40
N PHE A 852 -10.66 5.37 10.63
CA PHE A 852 -11.46 5.82 11.78
C PHE A 852 -11.13 7.26 12.20
N GLN A 853 -9.86 7.63 12.33
CA GLN A 853 -9.49 9.00 12.75
C GLN A 853 -9.84 10.04 11.69
N ASN A 854 -9.70 9.69 10.40
CA ASN A 854 -10.05 10.56 9.29
C ASN A 854 -11.57 10.80 9.18
N LEU A 855 -12.42 9.81 9.52
CA LEU A 855 -13.88 9.97 9.63
C LEU A 855 -14.23 11.12 10.60
N LEU A 856 -13.64 11.09 11.80
CA LEU A 856 -13.90 12.06 12.85
C LEU A 856 -13.41 13.46 12.47
N PHE A 857 -12.30 13.54 11.71
CA PHE A 857 -11.77 14.78 11.14
C PHE A 857 -12.68 15.34 10.05
N ARG A 858 -12.92 14.59 8.96
CA ARG A 858 -13.73 15.03 7.82
C ARG A 858 -15.13 15.44 8.27
N TYR A 859 -15.78 14.65 9.13
CA TYR A 859 -17.12 14.99 9.64
C TYR A 859 -17.15 16.34 10.37
N GLN A 860 -16.07 16.75 11.04
CA GLN A 860 -16.03 18.04 11.73
C GLN A 860 -15.69 19.21 10.80
N VAL A 861 -14.71 19.05 9.92
CA VAL A 861 -14.17 20.16 9.10
C VAL A 861 -14.88 20.37 7.76
N ASP A 862 -15.48 19.31 7.20
CA ASP A 862 -16.13 19.32 5.89
C ASP A 862 -17.65 19.09 6.02
N PRO A 863 -18.48 20.13 5.83
CA PRO A 863 -19.94 19.98 5.82
C PRO A 863 -20.49 19.21 4.61
N ALA A 864 -19.78 19.15 3.48
CA ALA A 864 -20.25 18.46 2.27
C ALA A 864 -20.10 16.94 2.41
N PHE A 865 -18.99 16.49 3.00
CA PHE A 865 -18.74 15.08 3.33
C PHE A 865 -19.90 14.44 4.11
N ARG A 866 -20.54 15.15 5.05
CA ARG A 866 -21.67 14.63 5.85
C ARG A 866 -22.88 14.16 5.02
N THR A 867 -22.98 14.65 3.80
CA THR A 867 -24.06 14.30 2.85
C THR A 867 -23.56 13.51 1.65
N ASP A 868 -22.31 13.04 1.68
CA ASP A 868 -21.73 12.19 0.64
C ASP A 868 -22.03 10.72 0.95
N ASP A 869 -22.95 10.14 0.18
CA ASP A 869 -23.45 8.77 0.31
C ASP A 869 -22.80 7.78 -0.67
N ARG A 870 -21.83 8.24 -1.46
CA ARG A 870 -21.06 7.45 -2.42
C ARG A 870 -19.92 6.67 -1.74
N ASP A 871 -19.27 5.81 -2.51
CA ASP A 871 -18.03 5.12 -2.09
C ASP A 871 -16.94 6.14 -1.72
N PHE A 872 -16.19 5.88 -0.65
CA PHE A 872 -15.30 6.83 0.03
C PHE A 872 -15.97 8.08 0.63
N GLY A 873 -17.31 8.10 0.65
CA GLY A 873 -18.17 9.06 1.33
C GLY A 873 -18.33 8.79 2.83
N PHE A 874 -19.23 9.50 3.48
CA PHE A 874 -19.39 9.47 4.94
C PHE A 874 -19.99 8.18 5.46
N TYR A 875 -21.05 7.68 4.80
CA TYR A 875 -21.71 6.43 5.23
C TYR A 875 -20.76 5.23 5.09
N ASP A 876 -20.07 5.12 3.95
CA ASP A 876 -19.03 4.11 3.69
C ASP A 876 -17.92 4.18 4.77
N GLN A 877 -17.34 5.36 5.02
CA GLN A 877 -16.26 5.51 6.01
C GLN A 877 -16.70 5.24 7.46
N PHE A 878 -17.94 5.59 7.82
CA PHE A 878 -18.51 5.25 9.12
C PHE A 878 -18.67 3.74 9.26
N MET A 879 -19.27 3.09 8.26
CA MET A 879 -19.51 1.65 8.31
C MET A 879 -18.21 0.84 8.26
N ALA A 880 -17.22 1.28 7.47
CA ALA A 880 -15.87 0.73 7.51
C ALA A 880 -15.27 0.83 8.93
N SER A 881 -15.48 1.94 9.64
CA SER A 881 -15.03 2.08 11.03
C SER A 881 -15.72 1.11 12.01
N ALA A 882 -16.97 0.73 11.75
CA ALA A 882 -17.65 -0.35 12.49
C ALA A 882 -17.09 -1.73 12.11
N ASP A 883 -16.75 -1.95 10.84
CA ASP A 883 -16.06 -3.17 10.39
C ASP A 883 -14.66 -3.30 11.01
N VAL A 884 -13.93 -2.20 11.22
CA VAL A 884 -12.66 -2.17 11.97
C VAL A 884 -12.85 -2.61 13.43
N LEU A 885 -13.89 -2.11 14.12
CA LEU A 885 -14.24 -2.52 15.47
C LEU A 885 -14.49 -4.04 15.54
N ASN A 886 -15.29 -4.57 14.61
CA ASN A 886 -15.60 -6.00 14.50
C ASN A 886 -14.35 -6.83 14.18
N PHE A 887 -13.46 -6.35 13.30
CA PHE A 887 -12.19 -7.02 12.99
C PHE A 887 -11.26 -7.10 14.20
N TYR A 888 -11.13 -6.03 14.99
CA TYR A 888 -10.39 -6.11 16.25
C TYR A 888 -11.06 -7.04 17.27
N ALA A 889 -12.39 -7.01 17.38
CA ALA A 889 -13.13 -7.93 18.24
C ALA A 889 -12.92 -9.41 17.83
N ARG A 890 -12.90 -9.71 16.52
CA ARG A 890 -12.48 -11.01 15.95
C ARG A 890 -11.08 -11.40 16.41
N ILE A 891 -10.09 -10.52 16.29
CA ILE A 891 -8.72 -10.82 16.74
C ILE A 891 -8.70 -11.16 18.23
N LEU A 892 -9.41 -10.40 19.07
CA LEU A 892 -9.53 -10.66 20.51
C LEU A 892 -10.21 -12.01 20.80
N GLY A 893 -11.28 -12.35 20.07
CA GLY A 893 -12.01 -13.61 20.18
C GLY A 893 -11.36 -14.81 19.48
N GLN A 894 -10.32 -14.62 18.66
CA GLN A 894 -9.73 -15.66 17.80
C GLN A 894 -9.25 -16.89 18.61
N PRO A 895 -9.81 -18.10 18.37
CA PRO A 895 -9.54 -19.28 19.20
C PRO A 895 -8.18 -19.94 18.90
N ASP A 896 -7.68 -20.67 19.90
CA ASP A 896 -6.45 -21.46 19.84
C ASP A 896 -6.59 -22.71 18.94
N ILE A 897 -5.57 -23.06 18.16
CA ILE A 897 -5.48 -24.38 17.50
C ILE A 897 -5.54 -25.50 18.54
N GLY A 898 -6.41 -26.49 18.33
CA GLY A 898 -6.58 -27.59 19.29
C GLY A 898 -7.78 -28.51 19.08
N SER A 899 -8.01 -29.37 20.08
CA SER A 899 -9.24 -30.16 20.23
C SER A 899 -10.10 -29.56 21.36
N TYR A 900 -11.38 -29.43 21.08
CA TYR A 900 -12.38 -28.80 21.94
C TYR A 900 -13.48 -29.78 22.33
N ALA A 901 -14.00 -29.63 23.55
CA ALA A 901 -15.12 -30.42 24.05
C ALA A 901 -16.03 -29.55 24.94
N PHE A 902 -17.34 -29.78 24.85
CA PHE A 902 -18.34 -29.04 25.59
C PHE A 902 -18.21 -29.31 27.08
N ASN A 903 -18.07 -28.24 27.87
CA ASN A 903 -18.04 -28.28 29.32
C ASN A 903 -19.42 -27.86 29.87
N PRO A 904 -20.22 -28.78 30.44
CA PRO A 904 -21.55 -28.46 30.96
C PRO A 904 -21.56 -27.54 32.19
N ALA A 905 -20.41 -27.20 32.78
CA ALA A 905 -20.31 -26.27 33.90
C ALA A 905 -20.16 -24.80 33.47
N SER A 906 -19.53 -24.55 32.32
CA SER A 906 -19.43 -23.22 31.70
C SER A 906 -20.46 -23.01 30.59
N GLY A 907 -20.97 -24.08 29.98
CA GLY A 907 -21.90 -24.02 28.85
C GLY A 907 -21.23 -23.92 27.49
N ASN A 908 -19.90 -24.03 27.43
CA ASN A 908 -19.10 -23.66 26.26
C ASN A 908 -18.19 -24.82 25.78
N LEU A 909 -17.74 -24.77 24.53
CA LEU A 909 -16.70 -25.64 23.99
C LEU A 909 -15.33 -25.13 24.47
N GLU A 910 -14.69 -25.88 25.36
CA GLU A 910 -13.39 -25.54 25.94
C GLU A 910 -12.25 -26.36 25.32
N ARG A 911 -11.08 -25.74 25.19
CA ARG A 911 -9.89 -26.39 24.64
C ARG A 911 -9.19 -27.27 25.67
N PHE A 912 -9.32 -28.59 25.53
CA PHE A 912 -8.65 -29.56 26.41
C PHE A 912 -7.31 -30.09 25.86
N SER A 913 -6.99 -29.85 24.58
CA SER A 913 -5.74 -30.29 23.95
C SER A 913 -5.23 -29.30 22.91
N ALA A 914 -3.92 -29.04 22.92
CA ALA A 914 -3.24 -28.23 21.89
C ALA A 914 -3.00 -28.96 20.56
N THR A 915 -3.27 -30.26 20.52
CA THR A 915 -3.20 -31.10 19.32
C THR A 915 -4.62 -31.28 18.78
N PRO A 916 -4.93 -30.89 17.53
CA PRO A 916 -6.19 -31.24 16.86
C PRO A 916 -6.35 -32.76 16.67
N GLY A 917 -7.59 -33.23 16.56
CA GLY A 917 -7.92 -34.63 16.27
C GLY A 917 -7.68 -35.61 17.42
N VAL A 918 -7.59 -35.15 18.67
CA VAL A 918 -7.40 -36.03 19.83
C VAL A 918 -8.72 -36.74 20.19
N ALA A 919 -8.65 -38.01 20.57
CA ALA A 919 -9.81 -38.80 20.94
C ALA A 919 -10.60 -38.15 22.09
N GLY A 920 -11.90 -37.94 21.88
CA GLY A 920 -12.77 -37.18 22.80
C GLY A 920 -13.07 -35.75 22.32
N SER A 921 -12.42 -35.29 21.25
CA SER A 921 -12.75 -34.02 20.59
C SER A 921 -14.14 -34.03 19.98
N GLN A 922 -14.87 -32.94 20.16
CA GLN A 922 -16.14 -32.64 19.50
C GLN A 922 -15.95 -31.65 18.36
N VAL A 923 -15.12 -30.62 18.56
CA VAL A 923 -14.71 -29.65 17.53
C VAL A 923 -13.19 -29.65 17.43
N ASN A 924 -12.65 -29.70 16.20
CA ASN A 924 -11.21 -29.65 15.95
C ASN A 924 -10.89 -28.36 15.20
N LEU A 925 -10.03 -27.52 15.76
CA LEU A 925 -9.52 -26.33 15.08
C LEU A 925 -8.09 -26.61 14.62
N SER A 926 -7.93 -26.85 13.32
CA SER A 926 -6.66 -26.82 12.59
C SER A 926 -6.20 -25.39 12.34
N ILE A 927 -5.00 -25.23 11.76
CA ILE A 927 -4.56 -23.91 11.30
C ILE A 927 -5.49 -23.48 10.14
N GLY A 928 -5.84 -22.20 10.05
CA GLY A 928 -6.85 -21.70 9.11
C GLY A 928 -8.26 -21.60 9.70
N LEU A 929 -8.52 -22.30 10.82
CA LEU A 929 -9.70 -22.10 11.69
C LEU A 929 -9.30 -21.46 13.04
N GLY A 930 -8.12 -21.83 13.56
CA GLY A 930 -7.52 -21.25 14.75
C GLY A 930 -6.10 -20.73 14.51
N ARG A 931 -5.58 -19.95 15.47
CA ARG A 931 -4.17 -19.52 15.52
C ARG A 931 -3.44 -20.12 16.72
N TYR A 932 -2.12 -20.14 16.70
CA TYR A 932 -1.34 -20.46 17.90
C TYR A 932 -1.23 -19.22 18.79
N ARG A 933 -1.76 -19.25 20.01
CA ARG A 933 -1.71 -18.11 20.94
C ARG A 933 -0.32 -17.71 21.38
N SER A 934 0.51 -18.67 21.79
CA SER A 934 1.87 -18.39 22.29
C SER A 934 2.95 -18.69 21.28
N SER A 935 3.97 -17.83 21.29
CA SER A 935 5.20 -18.01 20.54
C SER A 935 6.03 -19.17 21.09
N THR A 936 6.94 -19.71 20.28
CA THR A 936 7.78 -20.86 20.70
C THR A 936 9.23 -20.69 20.30
N TYR A 937 10.13 -21.00 21.24
CA TYR A 937 11.56 -21.09 21.02
C TYR A 937 12.00 -22.53 20.71
N GLN A 938 12.82 -22.70 19.68
CA GLN A 938 13.55 -23.93 19.38
C GLN A 938 14.87 -23.94 20.15
N ARG A 939 15.24 -25.09 20.74
CA ARG A 939 16.51 -25.28 21.43
C ARG A 939 17.59 -25.76 20.47
N GLY A 940 18.59 -24.92 20.20
CA GLY A 940 19.76 -25.26 19.40
C GLY A 940 20.74 -26.21 20.11
N LEU A 941 21.56 -26.90 19.31
CA LEU A 941 22.58 -27.86 19.76
C LEU A 941 23.68 -27.27 20.66
N THR A 942 23.77 -25.95 20.74
CA THR A 942 24.73 -25.18 21.54
C THR A 942 24.12 -24.50 22.78
N GLY A 943 22.84 -24.74 23.09
CA GLY A 943 22.13 -24.04 24.19
C GLY A 943 21.51 -22.69 23.80
N ILE A 944 21.66 -22.30 22.53
CA ILE A 944 21.02 -21.10 21.96
C ILE A 944 19.53 -21.38 21.75
N PHE A 945 18.66 -20.61 22.40
CA PHE A 945 17.22 -20.61 22.13
C PHE A 945 16.93 -19.61 21.02
N ARG A 946 16.19 -20.00 19.98
CA ARG A 946 15.78 -19.09 18.89
C ARG A 946 14.28 -19.14 18.65
N ILE A 947 13.66 -18.02 18.28
CA ILE A 947 12.24 -17.99 17.89
C ILE A 947 12.03 -18.93 16.70
N GLU A 948 10.98 -19.74 16.75
CA GLU A 948 10.55 -20.69 15.72
C GLU A 948 9.18 -20.33 15.13
N ARG A 949 8.31 -19.74 15.96
CA ARG A 949 6.95 -19.34 15.62
C ARG A 949 6.50 -18.19 16.51
N ILE A 950 5.80 -17.23 15.92
CA ILE A 950 5.16 -16.09 16.61
C ILE A 950 3.69 -16.41 16.84
N GLY A 951 3.21 -16.23 18.07
CA GLY A 951 1.81 -16.46 18.43
C GLY A 951 0.93 -15.20 18.36
N SER A 952 -0.40 -15.40 18.29
CA SER A 952 -1.40 -14.31 18.19
C SER A 952 -1.61 -13.52 19.48
N PHE A 953 -0.84 -13.78 20.54
CA PHE A 953 -0.88 -13.01 21.78
C PHE A 953 -0.60 -11.51 21.54
N TYR A 954 0.33 -11.17 20.65
CA TYR A 954 0.62 -9.78 20.28
C TYR A 954 -0.52 -9.16 19.49
N ASP A 955 -1.09 -9.89 18.53
CA ASP A 955 -2.25 -9.48 17.74
C ASP A 955 -3.37 -9.02 18.68
N LYS A 956 -3.67 -9.81 19.72
CA LYS A 956 -4.65 -9.47 20.77
C LYS A 956 -4.25 -8.28 21.63
N TRP A 957 -2.99 -8.21 22.07
CA TRP A 957 -2.49 -7.05 22.84
C TRP A 957 -2.66 -5.76 22.04
N PHE A 958 -2.15 -5.71 20.82
CA PHE A 958 -2.18 -4.51 20.00
C PHE A 958 -3.60 -4.17 19.56
N ALA A 959 -4.46 -5.15 19.27
CA ALA A 959 -5.88 -4.89 19.02
C ALA A 959 -6.57 -4.18 20.21
N MET A 960 -6.32 -4.60 21.46
CA MET A 960 -6.82 -3.84 22.62
C MET A 960 -6.31 -2.40 22.63
N GLN A 961 -5.00 -2.20 22.37
CA GLN A 961 -4.41 -0.87 22.34
C GLN A 961 -4.96 0.01 21.20
N MET A 962 -5.20 -0.55 20.03
CA MET A 962 -5.80 0.14 18.88
C MET A 962 -7.25 0.56 19.15
N LEU A 963 -8.01 -0.25 19.90
CA LEU A 963 -9.36 0.10 20.34
C LEU A 963 -9.37 1.17 21.44
N THR A 964 -8.41 1.16 22.37
CA THR A 964 -8.44 2.05 23.55
C THR A 964 -7.68 3.37 23.39
N GLN A 965 -6.61 3.42 22.59
CA GLN A 965 -5.71 4.58 22.58
C GLN A 965 -6.30 5.81 21.87
N ARG A 966 -5.77 6.97 22.26
CA ARG A 966 -6.24 8.29 21.86
C ARG A 966 -5.21 8.98 20.98
N GLY A 967 -5.65 9.74 19.97
CA GLY A 967 -4.75 10.60 19.19
C GLY A 967 -3.78 9.83 18.31
N TRP A 968 -4.22 8.68 17.80
CA TRP A 968 -3.52 7.99 16.73
C TRP A 968 -3.45 8.90 15.49
N THR A 969 -2.25 9.13 14.98
CA THR A 969 -2.02 9.79 13.70
C THR A 969 -0.61 9.48 13.22
N THR A 970 -0.47 9.22 11.93
CA THR A 970 0.78 9.05 11.21
C THR A 970 1.54 10.37 11.01
N SER A 971 0.88 11.54 11.16
CA SER A 971 1.46 12.86 10.89
C SER A 971 1.12 13.91 11.95
N PHE A 972 2.05 14.14 12.89
CA PHE A 972 1.94 15.14 13.96
C PHE A 972 2.15 16.59 13.47
N THR A 973 1.38 17.03 12.47
CA THR A 973 1.15 18.47 12.29
C THR A 973 0.36 19.01 13.49
N ARG A 974 0.53 20.30 13.82
CA ARG A 974 0.10 20.84 15.12
C ARG A 974 -1.43 20.91 15.29
N ASP A 975 -2.20 20.64 14.23
CA ASP A 975 -3.58 21.05 14.09
C ASP A 975 -4.55 19.89 13.73
N VAL A 976 -4.11 18.62 13.77
CA VAL A 976 -4.88 17.45 13.24
C VAL A 976 -5.33 16.35 14.24
N PRO A 977 -4.56 15.87 15.25
CA PRO A 977 -4.95 14.67 15.99
C PRO A 977 -6.17 14.86 16.90
N PHE A 978 -7.20 14.03 16.70
CA PHE A 978 -8.32 13.88 17.62
C PHE A 978 -7.94 12.96 18.78
N TRP A 979 -7.92 13.49 20.00
CA TRP A 979 -7.56 12.75 21.21
C TRP A 979 -8.73 11.90 21.72
N THR A 980 -9.17 10.94 20.91
CA THR A 980 -10.39 10.13 21.06
C THR A 980 -10.14 8.68 20.63
N ASN A 981 -11.01 7.75 21.02
CA ASN A 981 -10.87 6.30 20.78
C ASN A 981 -12.20 5.62 20.38
N PHE A 982 -12.20 4.30 20.18
CA PHE A 982 -13.41 3.57 19.78
C PHE A 982 -14.51 3.62 20.84
N TYR A 983 -14.19 3.72 22.14
CA TYR A 983 -15.21 3.85 23.20
C TYR A 983 -16.01 5.16 23.08
N ASP A 984 -15.42 6.23 22.55
CA ASP A 984 -16.15 7.48 22.36
C ASP A 984 -17.26 7.37 21.31
N LEU A 985 -17.03 6.60 20.24
CA LEU A 985 -18.01 6.40 19.15
C LEU A 985 -18.92 5.19 19.40
N PHE A 986 -18.37 4.07 19.89
CA PHE A 986 -19.01 2.77 20.08
C PHE A 986 -18.94 2.28 21.56
N PRO A 987 -19.52 3.02 22.53
CA PRO A 987 -19.36 2.73 23.95
C PRO A 987 -20.08 1.47 24.41
N ILE A 988 -21.18 1.06 23.77
CA ILE A 988 -21.94 -0.13 24.17
C ILE A 988 -21.17 -1.36 23.77
N GLU A 989 -20.69 -1.36 22.54
CA GLU A 989 -19.86 -2.39 21.92
C GLU A 989 -18.54 -2.56 22.67
N MET A 990 -17.83 -1.45 22.89
CA MET A 990 -16.58 -1.45 23.64
C MET A 990 -16.78 -1.83 25.12
N GLN A 991 -17.91 -1.48 25.72
CA GLN A 991 -18.26 -1.94 27.06
C GLN A 991 -18.46 -3.46 27.05
N GLN A 992 -19.27 -4.02 26.15
CA GLN A 992 -19.51 -5.46 26.03
C GLN A 992 -18.21 -6.25 25.83
N ILE A 993 -17.38 -5.83 24.87
CA ILE A 993 -16.08 -6.45 24.54
C ILE A 993 -15.15 -6.45 25.76
N PHE A 994 -14.94 -5.30 26.40
CA PHE A 994 -13.97 -5.19 27.50
C PHE A 994 -14.51 -5.77 28.81
N GLN A 995 -15.81 -5.66 29.12
CA GLN A 995 -16.41 -6.33 30.27
C GLN A 995 -16.30 -7.85 30.14
N GLY A 996 -16.69 -8.42 28.98
CA GLY A 996 -16.57 -9.85 28.71
C GLY A 996 -15.15 -10.39 28.88
N ILE A 997 -14.14 -9.66 28.38
CA ILE A 997 -12.73 -10.01 28.62
C ILE A 997 -12.38 -9.92 30.12
N ILE A 998 -12.69 -8.81 30.79
CA ILE A 998 -12.28 -8.56 32.19
C ILE A 998 -12.94 -9.53 33.18
N GLN A 999 -14.17 -9.95 32.91
CA GLN A 999 -14.97 -10.87 33.74
C GLN A 999 -14.73 -12.34 33.41
N ASP A 1000 -14.04 -12.64 32.30
CA ASP A 1000 -13.84 -13.99 31.75
C ASP A 1000 -15.17 -14.66 31.34
N GLU A 1001 -16.05 -13.88 30.71
CA GLU A 1001 -17.37 -14.27 30.19
C GLU A 1001 -17.27 -14.52 28.67
N PRO A 1002 -16.93 -15.76 28.23
CA PRO A 1002 -16.72 -16.07 26.83
C PRO A 1002 -17.98 -15.89 25.96
N GLU A 1003 -19.18 -15.98 26.51
CA GLU A 1003 -20.45 -15.67 25.84
C GLU A 1003 -20.47 -14.27 25.22
N SER A 1004 -19.81 -13.30 25.88
CA SER A 1004 -19.87 -11.88 25.56
C SER A 1004 -18.93 -11.45 24.42
N ILE A 1005 -17.91 -12.26 24.10
CA ILE A 1005 -16.91 -11.94 23.07
C ILE A 1005 -16.48 -13.11 22.17
N SER A 1006 -16.52 -14.35 22.65
CA SER A 1006 -15.94 -15.48 21.91
C SER A 1006 -16.82 -15.87 20.72
N PRO A 1007 -16.22 -16.36 19.60
CA PRO A 1007 -16.99 -16.77 18.45
C PRO A 1007 -17.93 -17.94 18.76
N ARG A 1008 -18.85 -18.16 17.84
CA ARG A 1008 -19.76 -19.30 17.81
C ARG A 1008 -19.29 -20.33 16.81
N VAL A 1009 -19.79 -21.56 16.91
CA VAL A 1009 -19.56 -22.62 15.92
C VAL A 1009 -20.88 -23.07 15.28
N ILE A 1010 -20.85 -23.22 13.96
CA ILE A 1010 -21.88 -23.91 13.18
C ILE A 1010 -21.27 -25.21 12.65
N CYS A 1011 -21.99 -26.33 12.80
CA CYS A 1011 -21.58 -27.64 12.31
C CYS A 1011 -22.39 -28.04 11.08
N ASP A 1012 -21.79 -28.82 10.16
CA ASP A 1012 -22.52 -29.38 9.04
C ASP A 1012 -23.75 -30.21 9.53
N PRO A 1013 -24.95 -30.05 8.96
CA PRO A 1013 -26.17 -30.76 9.39
C PRO A 1013 -26.09 -32.30 9.33
N SER A 1014 -25.13 -32.87 8.61
CA SER A 1014 -24.82 -34.31 8.55
C SER A 1014 -23.88 -34.80 9.65
N SER A 1015 -23.38 -33.90 10.49
CA SER A 1015 -22.45 -34.19 11.59
C SER A 1015 -22.99 -35.28 12.55
N PRO A 1016 -22.15 -36.25 12.98
CA PRO A 1016 -22.54 -37.25 13.95
C PRO A 1016 -22.89 -36.65 15.33
N PRO A 1017 -23.77 -37.28 16.13
CA PRO A 1017 -24.08 -36.79 17.48
C PRO A 1017 -22.82 -36.70 18.36
N ASN A 1018 -22.58 -35.51 18.92
CA ASN A 1018 -21.37 -35.14 19.70
C ASN A 1018 -20.08 -35.03 18.86
N SER A 1019 -20.19 -34.65 17.59
CA SER A 1019 -19.07 -34.30 16.72
C SER A 1019 -19.50 -33.15 15.82
N CYS A 1020 -18.56 -32.28 15.46
CA CYS A 1020 -18.72 -31.23 14.46
C CYS A 1020 -17.79 -31.58 13.29
N VAL A 1021 -18.37 -31.92 12.14
CA VAL A 1021 -17.64 -32.10 10.88
C VAL A 1021 -17.67 -30.75 10.16
N ASP A 1022 -16.53 -30.37 9.60
CA ASP A 1022 -16.30 -29.11 8.89
C ASP A 1022 -16.86 -27.89 9.63
N PRO A 1023 -16.34 -27.58 10.84
CA PRO A 1023 -16.83 -26.49 11.68
C PRO A 1023 -16.64 -25.13 11.02
N ASN A 1024 -17.72 -24.36 10.89
CA ASN A 1024 -17.64 -22.94 10.55
C ASN A 1024 -17.58 -22.10 11.83
N ILE A 1025 -16.63 -21.17 11.92
CA ILE A 1025 -16.43 -20.27 13.06
C ILE A 1025 -17.05 -18.92 12.73
N VAL A 1026 -18.12 -18.59 13.45
CA VAL A 1026 -18.90 -17.37 13.25
C VAL A 1026 -18.53 -16.36 14.32
N TYR A 1027 -17.97 -15.23 13.91
CA TYR A 1027 -17.72 -14.09 14.79
C TYR A 1027 -18.97 -13.20 14.85
N MET A 1028 -19.10 -12.43 15.92
CA MET A 1028 -20.28 -11.59 16.14
C MET A 1028 -20.08 -10.21 15.50
N ASP A 1029 -21.09 -9.70 14.79
CA ASP A 1029 -21.24 -8.25 14.60
C ASP A 1029 -21.60 -7.62 15.95
N PHE A 1030 -20.75 -6.74 16.45
CA PHE A 1030 -20.99 -6.00 17.69
C PHE A 1030 -21.74 -4.70 17.46
N TYR A 1031 -21.74 -4.14 16.25
CA TYR A 1031 -22.26 -2.79 16.00
C TYR A 1031 -23.75 -2.67 16.30
N ARG A 1032 -24.12 -1.77 17.22
CA ARG A 1032 -25.50 -1.67 17.76
C ARG A 1032 -26.36 -0.57 17.12
N GLY A 1033 -25.86 0.22 16.18
CA GLY A 1033 -26.63 1.34 15.61
C GLY A 1033 -26.73 2.54 16.56
N ASP A 1034 -27.86 3.27 16.53
CA ASP A 1034 -28.12 4.33 17.53
C ASP A 1034 -29.09 3.83 18.60
N CYS A 1035 -28.53 3.40 19.73
CA CYS A 1035 -29.31 2.99 20.90
C CYS A 1035 -29.77 4.16 21.79
N SER A 1036 -29.83 5.40 21.28
CA SER A 1036 -30.50 6.51 21.97
C SER A 1036 -32.01 6.31 22.12
N GLN A 1037 -32.62 5.48 21.26
CA GLN A 1037 -33.99 4.99 21.37
C GLN A 1037 -34.00 3.47 21.14
N PRO A 1038 -34.81 2.69 21.88
CA PRO A 1038 -34.89 1.24 21.70
C PRO A 1038 -35.24 0.83 20.26
N GLU A 1039 -36.10 1.59 19.59
CA GLU A 1039 -36.54 1.36 18.21
C GLU A 1039 -35.48 1.62 17.12
N THR A 1040 -34.33 2.21 17.45
CA THR A 1040 -33.19 2.43 16.52
C THR A 1040 -31.93 1.66 16.93
N CYS A 1041 -32.02 0.90 18.02
CA CYS A 1041 -30.96 0.01 18.50
C CYS A 1041 -31.08 -1.35 17.81
N ARG A 1042 -29.98 -1.90 17.30
CA ARG A 1042 -29.93 -3.26 16.77
C ARG A 1042 -30.08 -4.30 17.91
N PRO A 1043 -30.67 -5.48 17.64
CA PRO A 1043 -30.83 -6.57 18.61
C PRO A 1043 -29.53 -6.93 19.34
N ASP A 1044 -29.64 -7.53 20.52
CA ASP A 1044 -28.43 -7.94 21.24
C ASP A 1044 -27.72 -9.12 20.56
N PRO A 1045 -26.42 -9.00 20.23
CA PRO A 1045 -25.71 -10.09 19.58
C PRO A 1045 -25.66 -11.35 20.45
N ILE A 1046 -25.57 -11.21 21.78
CA ILE A 1046 -25.47 -12.34 22.70
C ILE A 1046 -26.83 -13.00 22.90
N GLU A 1047 -27.86 -12.21 23.26
CA GLU A 1047 -29.17 -12.71 23.70
C GLU A 1047 -30.19 -12.94 22.58
N GLU A 1048 -30.05 -12.27 21.42
CA GLU A 1048 -31.00 -12.34 20.32
C GLU A 1048 -30.38 -12.92 19.05
N THR A 1049 -29.33 -12.30 18.52
CA THR A 1049 -28.76 -12.65 17.20
C THR A 1049 -28.09 -14.03 17.25
N TYR A 1050 -27.10 -14.23 18.12
CA TYR A 1050 -26.27 -15.44 18.14
C TYR A 1050 -26.60 -16.41 19.29
N ALA A 1051 -27.69 -16.20 20.03
CA ALA A 1051 -28.11 -17.01 21.18
C ALA A 1051 -28.38 -18.49 20.87
N GLY A 1052 -28.65 -18.81 19.60
CA GLY A 1052 -28.94 -20.18 19.13
C GLY A 1052 -27.71 -21.03 18.77
N LEU A 1053 -26.50 -20.49 18.88
CA LEU A 1053 -25.26 -21.15 18.42
C LEU A 1053 -24.33 -21.49 19.60
N ASP A 1054 -23.61 -22.60 19.50
CA ASP A 1054 -22.67 -23.05 20.54
C ASP A 1054 -21.45 -22.11 20.60
N ILE A 1055 -21.06 -21.70 21.81
CA ILE A 1055 -19.89 -20.84 22.07
C ILE A 1055 -18.60 -21.67 22.08
N ILE A 1056 -17.55 -21.18 21.44
CA ILE A 1056 -16.21 -21.79 21.48
C ILE A 1056 -15.18 -20.86 22.11
N ASP A 1057 -14.41 -21.37 23.09
CA ASP A 1057 -13.44 -20.59 23.86
C ASP A 1057 -12.41 -19.89 22.96
N GLY A 1058 -12.46 -18.55 22.98
CA GLY A 1058 -11.58 -17.65 22.23
C GLY A 1058 -10.14 -17.57 22.76
N GLY A 1059 -9.74 -18.37 23.75
CA GLY A 1059 -8.36 -18.41 24.25
C GLY A 1059 -8.01 -17.22 25.15
N SER A 1060 -8.93 -16.87 26.06
CA SER A 1060 -8.72 -15.87 27.12
C SER A 1060 -7.50 -16.23 28.00
N SER A 1061 -6.91 -15.22 28.66
CA SER A 1061 -5.89 -15.45 29.69
C SER A 1061 -5.84 -14.30 30.69
N VAL A 1062 -5.46 -14.59 31.93
CA VAL A 1062 -5.34 -13.61 33.03
C VAL A 1062 -4.49 -12.38 32.67
N LEU A 1063 -3.49 -12.54 31.80
CA LEU A 1063 -2.69 -11.41 31.31
C LEU A 1063 -3.49 -10.50 30.36
N LEU A 1064 -4.27 -11.07 29.44
CA LEU A 1064 -5.16 -10.31 28.56
C LEU A 1064 -6.31 -9.66 29.36
N GLN A 1065 -6.90 -10.37 30.33
CA GLN A 1065 -7.89 -9.82 31.27
C GLN A 1065 -7.34 -8.58 32.00
N TYR A 1066 -6.11 -8.67 32.51
CA TYR A 1066 -5.46 -7.56 33.21
C TYR A 1066 -5.11 -6.40 32.28
N LEU A 1067 -4.59 -6.67 31.07
CA LEU A 1067 -4.28 -5.64 30.08
C LEU A 1067 -5.55 -4.90 29.63
N ALA A 1068 -6.65 -5.62 29.38
CA ALA A 1068 -7.96 -5.03 29.09
C ALA A 1068 -8.42 -4.11 30.23
N ALA A 1069 -8.30 -4.55 31.49
CA ALA A 1069 -8.64 -3.74 32.65
C ALA A 1069 -7.78 -2.46 32.75
N VAL A 1070 -6.46 -2.54 32.51
CA VAL A 1070 -5.60 -1.34 32.52
C VAL A 1070 -5.96 -0.39 31.40
N PHE A 1071 -6.03 -0.87 30.16
CA PHE A 1071 -6.28 -0.01 28.99
C PHE A 1071 -7.66 0.66 29.06
N ALA A 1072 -8.70 -0.05 29.49
CA ALA A 1072 -10.01 0.56 29.69
C ALA A 1072 -10.01 1.57 30.87
N LEU A 1073 -9.35 1.26 31.99
CA LEU A 1073 -9.25 2.18 33.13
C LEU A 1073 -8.36 3.40 32.88
N SER A 1074 -7.34 3.33 32.00
CA SER A 1074 -6.52 4.50 31.66
C SER A 1074 -7.08 5.29 30.49
N ASP A 1075 -7.56 4.61 29.44
CA ASP A 1075 -7.71 5.21 28.11
C ASP A 1075 -9.17 5.50 27.72
N PHE A 1076 -10.19 4.83 28.27
CA PHE A 1076 -11.62 5.18 28.03
C PHE A 1076 -12.07 6.58 28.50
N PRO A 1077 -11.61 7.19 29.62
CA PRO A 1077 -12.21 8.42 30.17
C PRO A 1077 -11.75 9.69 29.43
N VAL A 1078 -11.97 9.78 28.12
CA VAL A 1078 -11.54 10.89 27.25
C VAL A 1078 -12.16 12.22 27.68
N PHE A 1079 -13.46 12.21 27.97
CA PHE A 1079 -14.24 13.39 28.38
C PHE A 1079 -14.41 13.50 29.91
N PHE A 1080 -13.55 12.85 30.70
CA PHE A 1080 -13.78 12.53 32.13
C PHE A 1080 -15.05 11.70 32.38
N ASP A 1081 -15.54 10.98 31.38
CA ASP A 1081 -16.57 9.96 31.59
C ASP A 1081 -15.96 8.81 32.41
N THR A 1082 -16.36 8.71 33.69
CA THR A 1082 -15.92 7.64 34.58
C THR A 1082 -16.94 6.51 34.67
N THR A 1083 -17.97 6.46 33.82
CA THR A 1083 -19.06 5.47 33.90
C THR A 1083 -18.51 4.04 33.90
N PHE A 1084 -17.64 3.70 32.95
CA PHE A 1084 -16.95 2.41 32.92
C PHE A 1084 -16.05 2.17 34.15
N GLN A 1085 -15.38 3.21 34.66
CA GLN A 1085 -14.50 3.10 35.83
C GLN A 1085 -15.28 2.84 37.12
N ASN A 1086 -16.50 3.39 37.22
CA ASN A 1086 -17.39 3.20 38.36
C ASN A 1086 -17.89 1.74 38.41
N GLN A 1087 -18.11 1.10 37.26
CA GLN A 1087 -18.50 -0.32 37.16
C GLN A 1087 -17.40 -1.27 37.68
N LEU A 1088 -16.12 -0.91 37.47
CA LEU A 1088 -14.96 -1.64 37.98
C LEU A 1088 -14.51 -1.19 39.39
N PHE A 1089 -15.32 -0.39 40.10
CA PHE A 1089 -14.93 0.16 41.39
C PHE A 1089 -14.95 -0.90 42.50
N ILE A 1090 -13.75 -1.30 42.95
CA ILE A 1090 -13.53 -2.18 44.10
C ILE A 1090 -12.86 -1.38 45.21
N CYS A 1091 -13.47 -1.38 46.40
CA CYS A 1091 -12.95 -0.67 47.57
C CYS A 1091 -12.74 -1.61 48.77
N VAL A 1092 -11.91 -1.21 49.73
CA VAL A 1092 -11.66 -2.02 50.94
C VAL A 1092 -12.65 -1.62 52.03
N GLU A 1093 -13.39 -2.61 52.55
CA GLU A 1093 -14.41 -2.40 53.58
C GLU A 1093 -13.82 -1.74 54.83
N GLY A 1094 -14.27 -0.52 55.13
CA GLY A 1094 -13.82 0.28 56.28
C GLY A 1094 -12.67 1.27 56.01
N GLU A 1095 -12.12 1.33 54.79
CA GLU A 1095 -11.24 2.44 54.37
C GLU A 1095 -12.08 3.65 53.91
N GLY A 1096 -11.51 4.86 53.96
CA GLY A 1096 -12.26 6.12 53.85
C GLY A 1096 -13.02 6.38 52.55
N ASP A 1097 -12.55 5.79 51.44
CA ASP A 1097 -13.13 5.97 50.10
C ASP A 1097 -14.14 4.86 49.73
N CYS A 1098 -14.41 3.93 50.65
CA CYS A 1098 -15.30 2.81 50.40
C CYS A 1098 -16.72 3.09 50.91
N PHE A 1099 -17.71 3.02 50.03
CA PHE A 1099 -19.11 3.14 50.43
C PHE A 1099 -19.49 2.01 51.39
N VAL A 1100 -20.19 2.36 52.46
CA VAL A 1100 -20.79 1.37 53.37
C VAL A 1100 -22.17 1.00 52.81
N PRO A 1101 -22.47 -0.28 52.54
CA PRO A 1101 -23.79 -0.71 52.08
C PRO A 1101 -24.91 -0.20 53.00
N SER A 1102 -26.01 0.27 52.41
CA SER A 1102 -27.12 0.83 53.18
C SER A 1102 -27.93 -0.26 53.88
N GLU A 1103 -28.77 0.08 54.87
CA GLU A 1103 -29.69 -0.90 55.49
C GLU A 1103 -30.70 -1.52 54.50
N GLY A 1104 -30.85 -0.95 53.29
CA GLY A 1104 -31.67 -1.50 52.22
C GLY A 1104 -30.90 -2.27 51.15
N SER A 1105 -29.56 -2.30 51.21
CA SER A 1105 -28.72 -2.92 50.18
C SER A 1105 -28.58 -4.43 50.42
N VAL A 1106 -28.80 -5.23 49.38
CA VAL A 1106 -28.76 -6.70 49.43
C VAL A 1106 -27.41 -7.23 48.91
N GLU A 1107 -26.74 -8.03 49.73
CA GLU A 1107 -25.47 -8.67 49.38
C GLU A 1107 -25.70 -9.81 48.38
N GLY A 1108 -25.10 -9.71 47.20
CA GLY A 1108 -25.36 -10.57 46.04
C GLY A 1108 -26.33 -9.98 45.02
N GLU A 1109 -26.96 -8.84 45.31
CA GLU A 1109 -27.66 -7.99 44.35
C GLU A 1109 -26.90 -6.65 44.27
N ASP A 1110 -27.25 -5.64 45.07
CA ASP A 1110 -26.63 -4.31 45.04
C ASP A 1110 -25.10 -4.26 45.24
N PHE A 1111 -24.50 -5.25 45.92
CA PHE A 1111 -23.06 -5.31 46.16
C PHE A 1111 -22.56 -6.73 46.46
N VAL A 1112 -21.26 -6.98 46.20
CA VAL A 1112 -20.58 -8.25 46.49
C VAL A 1112 -19.40 -8.00 47.44
N ARG A 1113 -19.22 -8.89 48.43
CA ARG A 1113 -18.12 -8.85 49.41
C ARG A 1113 -17.13 -10.01 49.18
N HIS A 1114 -15.85 -9.69 49.01
CA HIS A 1114 -14.77 -10.69 48.87
C HIS A 1114 -13.70 -10.53 49.96
N SER A 1115 -13.53 -11.54 50.81
CA SER A 1115 -12.49 -11.56 51.85
C SER A 1115 -11.21 -12.25 51.36
N SER A 1116 -10.17 -11.47 51.04
CA SER A 1116 -8.91 -12.02 50.56
C SER A 1116 -8.02 -12.51 51.70
N SER A 1117 -7.77 -13.82 51.74
CA SER A 1117 -6.81 -14.43 52.67
C SER A 1117 -5.35 -14.00 52.41
N ARG A 1118 -5.03 -13.57 51.19
CA ARG A 1118 -3.69 -13.08 50.80
C ARG A 1118 -3.41 -11.69 51.35
N PHE A 1119 -4.38 -10.79 51.27
CA PHE A 1119 -4.22 -9.38 51.70
C PHE A 1119 -4.70 -9.13 53.13
N GLY A 1120 -5.43 -10.07 53.75
CA GLY A 1120 -6.02 -9.88 55.08
C GLY A 1120 -7.08 -8.77 55.12
N LYS A 1121 -7.66 -8.46 53.96
CA LYS A 1121 -8.60 -7.37 53.71
C LYS A 1121 -9.88 -7.91 53.09
N THR A 1122 -10.99 -7.26 53.42
CA THR A 1122 -12.28 -7.46 52.76
C THR A 1122 -12.49 -6.37 51.73
N PHE A 1123 -12.91 -6.77 50.53
CA PHE A 1123 -13.19 -5.90 49.41
C PHE A 1123 -14.71 -5.87 49.16
N LEU A 1124 -15.23 -4.72 48.78
CA LEU A 1124 -16.60 -4.50 48.33
C LEU A 1124 -16.56 -4.03 46.87
N ALA A 1125 -17.42 -4.60 46.04
CA ALA A 1125 -17.76 -4.12 44.70
C ALA A 1125 -19.27 -3.83 44.68
N PHE A 1126 -19.69 -2.74 44.04
CA PHE A 1126 -21.09 -2.33 43.97
C PHE A 1126 -21.63 -2.54 42.55
N GLN A 1127 -22.85 -3.08 42.41
CA GLN A 1127 -23.49 -3.22 41.11
C GLN A 1127 -23.94 -1.83 40.62
N ILE A 1128 -23.27 -1.32 39.58
CA ILE A 1128 -23.67 -0.09 38.88
C ILE A 1128 -24.04 -0.48 37.46
N GLU A 1129 -25.27 -0.96 37.28
CA GLU A 1129 -25.86 -1.06 35.94
C GLU A 1129 -25.93 0.34 35.32
N PRO A 1130 -25.43 0.56 34.09
CA PRO A 1130 -25.61 1.83 33.41
C PRO A 1130 -27.09 2.00 33.06
N SER A 1131 -27.73 3.05 33.56
CA SER A 1131 -29.05 3.43 33.05
C SER A 1131 -28.91 3.97 31.64
N ILE A 1132 -29.53 3.31 30.66
CA ILE A 1132 -29.76 3.86 29.31
C ILE A 1132 -30.73 5.05 29.48
N ALA A 1133 -30.20 6.28 29.49
CA ALA A 1133 -30.95 7.52 29.73
C ALA A 1133 -30.26 8.75 29.13
#